data_AF-A0A2U2PMD9-F1
#
_entry.id   AF-A0A2U2PMD9-F1
#
_cell.length_a   1.000
_cell.length_b   1.000
_cell.length_c   1.000
_cell.angle_alpha   90.00
_cell.angle_beta   90.00
_cell.angle_gamma   90.00
#
_symmetry.space_group_name_H-M   'P 1'
#
loop_
_entity.id
_entity.type
_entity.pdbx_description
1 polymer ?
#
loop_
_entity_poly.entity_id
_entity_poly.type
_entity_poly.pdbx_seq_one_letter_code
_entity_poly.pdbx_strand_id
1 'polypeptide(L)'
;MRSQNWLTALKKILPVLCLFLGFISAYAQSPAWLDETKSEENRMKMHSSFFSFENEGTALKNDWKKSSNYQSLNGVWKFFWAEGPSGLPEHFESLSFDDGSWRTFNVPGNWEMNGYGFPMYTTSGFEFTYLMPQNKPDPPVVPMNVNNTGVYRREVEIPGSWENKKIVLHIGAAKSNLTVWVNGKYVGYGEDSKLPSEFDISPYLVKGKNLIVLRVMRWCDANYIEDQDMWRLSGITRDCYLVARNPVHLYDVELTPELDTVYRDASLKTKLTLNQRPLSPLAAEVILKYRNRVISSQSAKIDTSISVSLDIPVSAPLLWSAETPDLYDVVIRLSNGKGELLEVIHQRVGFRKIEIKNGLFLVNGKPVIIKGVNRHETDPLTGQTITREAMLRDIQLMKKFNINAVRTSHYPNSEIWLDLCDEYGLYVVGEANIESHGMGYDITLTMANRPSWMQAHLARVERMIERDKNHASIVIWSMGNEAGNGYNFYSCYLWMKQRDPGRPVQYERAVADYKKFTWEWDSDIINPMYPSPAGMLDYVKNTPHPVRPFIMCEYAHAMGNSLGNFTDYWDIIRNNRQHFQGGFIWDFVDQCFQRINSKGDTVYTYGGDYEPKEAITDWNYAAKGIFYANRTPYPHAWEMKKVYQDIHSRLVGANTLEVYNEKFFTDMRNVKLDWEIILNGVKWQSGSLMNVNVGPQEKALFKLPLKRFPDGEAFLNLSYKSKTAAPLVPAGHEIAVEQLGLGGKYKNQVVIKGGTGLTFKDDSGLLTINSRNMNIVFDQKTGLLSGYSVNNEQFMASGKTLKPNFWRAPNDNDYGANLQTQLKPWKEATESPVLKDFTYSTVNNVALIHAEYDLPEVYARLILEYRINSSGELLVSQKLSIPDTTKKTEILPRYGMQWILPAGFNDILFYGRGPHENYQDRNFSAHIGMYKQTVDAQYFPYVTPQETGNKTDVRWYKILNSRGRGLTVTSTVPMSISALHYFDSDLDDGDKRHQRHAADLVKRPQTQWNIDYKQMGVGGIDSWRSRPLTKYQLPYQEYDFSFLIRPF
;
A
#
# COMPACT_ATOMS: atom_id res chain seq x y z
N MET A 1 -83.64 -15.46 43.28
CA MET A 1 -82.88 -16.67 43.71
C MET A 1 -81.64 -16.75 42.82
N ARG A 2 -80.38 -16.61 43.25
CA ARG A 2 -79.75 -16.62 44.57
C ARG A 2 -78.72 -15.47 44.64
N SER A 3 -78.83 -14.70 45.71
CA SER A 3 -77.81 -13.81 46.27
C SER A 3 -76.96 -14.60 47.27
N GLN A 4 -75.63 -14.57 47.14
CA GLN A 4 -74.63 -14.67 48.23
C GLN A 4 -73.25 -14.94 47.60
N ASN A 5 -72.34 -13.97 47.73
CA ASN A 5 -70.85 -14.11 47.85
C ASN A 5 -70.09 -12.85 47.42
N TRP A 6 -70.53 -11.66 47.83
CA TRP A 6 -69.86 -10.38 47.53
C TRP A 6 -69.21 -9.68 48.74
N LEU A 7 -69.21 -10.29 49.93
CA LEU A 7 -68.77 -9.59 51.15
C LEU A 7 -67.73 -10.31 52.01
N THR A 8 -67.15 -11.40 51.51
CA THR A 8 -66.01 -12.06 52.17
C THR A 8 -64.77 -12.01 51.29
N ALA A 9 -63.81 -11.23 51.78
CA ALA A 9 -62.39 -11.26 51.46
C ALA A 9 -61.84 -10.33 50.36
N LEU A 10 -62.47 -9.16 50.24
CA LEU A 10 -61.83 -7.87 49.95
C LEU A 10 -60.65 -7.50 50.90
N LYS A 11 -60.24 -8.40 51.82
CA LYS A 11 -59.10 -8.30 52.74
C LYS A 11 -57.82 -9.00 52.26
N LYS A 12 -57.80 -9.54 51.04
CA LYS A 12 -56.59 -10.17 50.46
C LYS A 12 -55.92 -9.38 49.32
N ILE A 13 -56.45 -8.22 48.93
CA ILE A 13 -55.96 -7.45 47.77
C ILE A 13 -55.12 -6.22 48.18
N LEU A 14 -55.19 -5.78 49.44
CA LEU A 14 -54.39 -4.65 49.93
C LEU A 14 -52.87 -4.93 50.15
N PRO A 15 -52.39 -6.17 50.41
CA PRO A 15 -50.94 -6.41 50.47
C PRO A 15 -50.29 -6.63 49.09
N VAL A 16 -51.09 -6.92 48.05
CA VAL A 16 -50.59 -7.20 46.69
C VAL A 16 -50.36 -5.90 45.89
N LEU A 17 -51.09 -4.82 46.18
CA LEU A 17 -50.80 -3.52 45.58
C LEU A 17 -49.55 -2.83 46.15
N CYS A 18 -49.11 -3.16 47.37
CA CYS A 18 -47.85 -2.65 47.93
C CYS A 18 -46.62 -3.47 47.52
N LEU A 19 -46.80 -4.69 46.99
CA LEU A 19 -45.73 -5.53 46.43
C LEU A 19 -45.51 -5.32 44.92
N PHE A 20 -46.46 -4.69 44.22
CA PHE A 20 -46.30 -4.27 42.82
C PHE A 20 -45.78 -2.82 42.64
N LEU A 21 -45.67 -2.05 43.72
CA LEU A 21 -45.04 -0.72 43.73
C LEU A 21 -43.56 -0.73 44.17
N GLY A 22 -42.99 -1.93 44.43
CA GLY A 22 -41.62 -2.10 44.93
C GLY A 22 -40.61 -2.69 43.93
N PHE A 23 -41.00 -2.93 42.67
CA PHE A 23 -40.11 -3.43 41.62
C PHE A 23 -40.21 -2.58 40.35
N ILE A 24 -40.00 -1.27 40.49
CA ILE A 24 -39.30 -0.56 39.41
C ILE A 24 -37.84 -0.91 39.63
N SER A 25 -37.41 -2.07 39.13
CA SER A 25 -36.00 -2.29 38.87
C SER A 25 -35.57 -1.13 37.99
N ALA A 26 -34.76 -0.23 38.53
CA ALA A 26 -33.96 0.66 37.72
C ALA A 26 -33.10 -0.25 36.83
N TYR A 27 -33.58 -0.55 35.62
CA TYR A 27 -32.72 -1.08 34.57
C TYR A 27 -31.64 -0.01 34.41
N ALA A 28 -30.44 -0.30 34.91
CA ALA A 28 -29.28 0.53 34.65
C ALA A 28 -29.18 0.67 33.13
N GLN A 29 -29.35 1.88 32.63
CA GLN A 29 -29.24 2.17 31.20
C GLN A 29 -27.85 1.73 30.74
N SER A 30 -27.77 0.88 29.70
CA SER A 30 -26.47 0.51 29.12
C SER A 30 -25.74 1.78 28.71
N PRO A 31 -24.45 1.93 29.03
CA PRO A 31 -23.69 3.10 28.60
C PRO A 31 -23.60 3.15 27.07
N ALA A 32 -23.49 4.36 26.49
CA ALA A 32 -23.50 4.55 25.03
C ALA A 32 -22.46 3.70 24.29
N TRP A 33 -21.27 3.52 24.86
CA TRP A 33 -20.15 2.73 24.29
C TRP A 33 -20.35 1.19 24.31
N LEU A 34 -21.55 0.73 24.70
CA LEU A 34 -22.01 -0.67 24.70
C LEU A 34 -23.45 -0.77 24.18
N ASP A 35 -23.88 0.19 23.35
CA ASP A 35 -25.24 0.25 22.79
C ASP A 35 -25.14 0.65 21.31
N GLU A 36 -25.22 -0.34 20.42
CA GLU A 36 -25.02 -0.15 18.98
C GLU A 36 -26.03 0.80 18.32
N THR A 37 -27.10 1.15 19.03
CA THR A 37 -28.12 2.08 18.58
C THR A 37 -27.77 3.55 18.92
N LYS A 38 -26.69 3.79 19.67
CA LYS A 38 -26.27 5.11 20.16
C LYS A 38 -24.80 5.42 19.89
N SER A 39 -24.49 5.78 18.65
CA SER A 39 -23.13 6.17 18.24
C SER A 39 -22.75 7.64 18.54
N GLU A 40 -23.69 8.47 18.99
CA GLU A 40 -23.47 9.88 19.34
C GLU A 40 -24.51 10.44 20.32
N GLU A 41 -24.11 11.47 21.07
CA GLU A 41 -25.00 12.30 21.89
C GLU A 41 -24.55 13.76 21.81
N ASN A 42 -25.47 14.68 21.50
CA ASN A 42 -25.23 16.13 21.40
C ASN A 42 -24.13 16.56 20.40
N ARG A 43 -23.63 15.64 19.56
CA ARG A 43 -22.69 15.96 18.48
C ARG A 43 -23.39 16.85 17.45
N MET A 44 -22.66 17.85 16.96
CA MET A 44 -23.15 18.69 15.87
C MET A 44 -23.21 17.89 14.57
N LYS A 45 -24.21 18.17 13.74
CA LYS A 45 -24.35 17.51 12.43
C LYS A 45 -23.13 17.80 11.56
N MET A 46 -22.64 16.80 10.84
CA MET A 46 -21.52 16.99 9.93
C MET A 46 -21.86 18.01 8.84
N HIS A 47 -20.88 18.82 8.46
CA HIS A 47 -20.95 19.77 7.37
C HIS A 47 -19.66 19.68 6.55
N SER A 48 -19.65 20.35 5.38
CA SER A 48 -18.46 20.42 4.54
C SER A 48 -17.26 20.97 5.29
N SER A 49 -16.07 20.43 5.02
CA SER A 49 -14.84 20.95 5.62
C SER A 49 -14.53 22.35 5.07
N PHE A 50 -14.56 23.35 5.96
CA PHE A 50 -14.07 24.70 5.70
C PHE A 50 -13.75 25.40 7.01
N PHE A 51 -13.00 26.50 6.91
CA PHE A 51 -12.85 27.45 8.00
C PHE A 51 -13.48 28.80 7.63
N SER A 52 -14.08 29.45 8.63
CA SER A 52 -14.71 30.76 8.49
C SER A 52 -13.80 31.85 9.06
N PHE A 53 -13.47 32.85 8.24
CA PHE A 53 -12.53 33.92 8.54
C PHE A 53 -13.23 35.25 8.77
N GLU A 54 -12.59 36.12 9.54
CA GLU A 54 -13.07 37.47 9.84
C GLU A 54 -12.95 38.45 8.66
N ASN A 55 -12.11 38.17 7.66
CA ASN A 55 -11.96 38.97 6.46
C ASN A 55 -11.38 38.17 5.28
N GLU A 56 -11.46 38.76 4.09
CA GLU A 56 -11.01 38.13 2.85
C GLU A 56 -9.49 37.97 2.73
N GLY A 57 -8.71 38.91 3.25
CA GLY A 57 -7.26 38.85 3.18
C GLY A 57 -6.67 37.66 3.95
N THR A 58 -7.29 37.31 5.08
CA THR A 58 -6.99 36.07 5.83
C THR A 58 -7.56 34.83 5.13
N ALA A 59 -8.79 34.92 4.61
CA ALA A 59 -9.43 33.79 3.91
C ALA A 59 -8.64 33.32 2.69
N LEU A 60 -8.14 34.24 1.86
CA LEU A 60 -7.35 33.92 0.66
C LEU A 60 -5.97 33.32 0.96
N LYS A 61 -5.43 33.54 2.17
CA LYS A 61 -4.22 32.83 2.61
C LYS A 61 -4.52 31.39 3.05
N ASN A 62 -5.78 31.12 3.41
CA ASN A 62 -6.33 29.86 3.88
C ASN A 62 -5.49 29.17 4.99
N ASP A 63 -4.89 29.98 5.85
CA ASP A 63 -4.17 29.53 7.05
C ASP A 63 -5.07 29.80 8.26
N TRP A 64 -6.01 28.89 8.51
CA TRP A 64 -7.00 29.00 9.60
C TRP A 64 -6.36 29.13 10.98
N LYS A 65 -5.14 28.59 11.15
CA LYS A 65 -4.38 28.69 12.40
C LYS A 65 -3.99 30.15 12.76
N LYS A 66 -4.11 31.08 11.81
CA LYS A 66 -3.86 32.52 12.01
C LYS A 66 -5.12 33.37 12.22
N SER A 67 -6.31 32.77 12.15
CA SER A 67 -7.56 33.53 12.38
C SER A 67 -7.70 33.96 13.84
N SER A 68 -8.26 35.15 14.05
CA SER A 68 -8.69 35.61 15.37
C SER A 68 -9.82 34.78 16.00
N ASN A 69 -10.52 33.97 15.20
CA ASN A 69 -11.59 33.05 15.62
C ASN A 69 -11.10 31.62 15.86
N TYR A 70 -9.79 31.40 15.87
CA TYR A 70 -9.17 30.10 16.08
C TYR A 70 -8.39 30.07 17.40
N GLN A 71 -8.52 28.98 18.15
CA GLN A 71 -7.65 28.69 19.29
C GLN A 71 -7.24 27.22 19.26
N SER A 72 -5.93 26.95 19.14
CA SER A 72 -5.43 25.59 19.12
C SER A 72 -5.60 24.90 20.47
N LEU A 73 -6.03 23.65 20.43
CA LEU A 73 -5.99 22.72 21.56
C LEU A 73 -4.95 21.61 21.36
N ASN A 74 -4.09 21.71 20.33
CA ASN A 74 -2.92 20.86 20.22
C ASN A 74 -1.86 21.23 21.29
N GLY A 75 -0.92 20.33 21.50
CA GLY A 75 0.15 20.46 22.48
C GLY A 75 -0.16 19.74 23.78
N VAL A 76 0.32 20.29 24.88
CA VAL A 76 0.36 19.60 26.18
C VAL A 76 -1.01 19.59 26.86
N TRP A 77 -1.45 18.40 27.28
CA TRP A 77 -2.60 18.15 28.15
C TRP A 77 -2.15 17.41 29.41
N LYS A 78 -2.84 17.62 30.53
CA LYS A 78 -2.77 16.69 31.67
C LYS A 78 -3.42 15.37 31.25
N PHE A 79 -2.78 14.25 31.59
CA PHE A 79 -3.17 12.95 31.09
C PHE A 79 -3.10 11.88 32.17
N PHE A 80 -4.19 11.12 32.29
CA PHE A 80 -4.29 9.92 33.10
C PHE A 80 -4.66 8.74 32.22
N TRP A 81 -3.99 7.62 32.42
CA TRP A 81 -4.23 6.39 31.70
C TRP A 81 -4.52 5.28 32.72
N ALA A 82 -5.60 4.55 32.52
CA ALA A 82 -5.98 3.41 33.34
C ALA A 82 -6.07 2.15 32.48
N GLU A 83 -5.81 1.00 33.11
CA GLU A 83 -5.94 -0.32 32.46
C GLU A 83 -7.39 -0.59 32.03
N GLY A 84 -8.36 -0.15 32.84
CA GLY A 84 -9.80 -0.23 32.57
C GLY A 84 -10.54 0.99 33.14
N PRO A 85 -11.78 1.23 32.71
CA PRO A 85 -12.57 2.40 33.15
C PRO A 85 -12.86 2.42 34.65
N SER A 86 -12.89 1.26 35.32
CA SER A 86 -13.04 1.17 36.80
C SER A 86 -11.84 1.69 37.57
N GLY A 87 -10.67 1.85 36.92
CA GLY A 87 -9.46 2.41 37.51
C GLY A 87 -9.35 3.93 37.40
N LEU A 88 -10.34 4.61 36.81
CA LEU A 88 -10.35 6.07 36.72
C LEU A 88 -10.65 6.70 38.09
N PRO A 89 -9.99 7.82 38.44
CA PRO A 89 -10.32 8.56 39.67
C PRO A 89 -11.76 9.05 39.64
N GLU A 90 -12.48 8.97 40.76
CA GLU A 90 -13.82 9.54 40.87
C GLU A 90 -13.78 11.06 40.64
N HIS A 91 -14.82 11.58 39.97
CA HIS A 91 -14.99 13.02 39.70
C HIS A 91 -13.83 13.66 38.92
N PHE A 92 -13.11 12.90 38.09
CA PHE A 92 -12.02 13.41 37.25
C PHE A 92 -12.44 14.54 36.30
N GLU A 93 -13.74 14.75 36.08
CA GLU A 93 -14.30 15.84 35.26
C GLU A 93 -14.43 17.17 36.02
N SER A 94 -14.40 17.13 37.35
CA SER A 94 -14.68 18.29 38.21
C SER A 94 -13.58 19.36 38.16
N LEU A 95 -13.98 20.61 38.36
CA LEU A 95 -13.08 21.76 38.56
C LEU A 95 -12.28 21.66 39.87
N SER A 96 -12.82 20.98 40.89
CA SER A 96 -12.16 20.83 42.19
C SER A 96 -11.21 19.64 42.26
N PHE A 97 -11.10 18.85 41.19
CA PHE A 97 -10.23 17.70 41.13
C PHE A 97 -8.75 18.13 41.01
N ASP A 98 -7.89 17.58 41.85
CA ASP A 98 -6.44 17.85 41.81
C ASP A 98 -5.73 16.90 40.83
N ASP A 99 -5.36 17.42 39.65
CA ASP A 99 -4.57 16.73 38.63
C ASP A 99 -3.07 17.08 38.68
N GLY A 100 -2.60 17.68 39.79
CA GLY A 100 -1.21 18.12 39.96
C GLY A 100 -0.20 17.01 39.74
N SER A 101 -0.53 15.78 40.17
CA SER A 101 0.29 14.57 40.03
C SER A 101 0.18 13.89 38.66
N TRP A 102 -0.74 14.31 37.79
CA TRP A 102 -0.93 13.69 36.48
C TRP A 102 0.23 14.02 35.54
N ARG A 103 0.56 13.06 34.69
CA ARG A 103 1.55 13.22 33.62
C ARG A 103 1.01 14.17 32.54
N THR A 104 1.90 14.57 31.64
CA THR A 104 1.55 15.37 30.46
C THR A 104 1.59 14.52 29.20
N PHE A 105 0.70 14.80 28.25
CA PHE A 105 0.64 14.14 26.95
C PHE A 105 0.47 15.17 25.83
N ASN A 106 1.12 14.96 24.68
CA ASN A 106 0.97 15.82 23.51
C ASN A 106 -0.18 15.33 22.63
N VAL A 107 -1.14 16.22 22.35
CA VAL A 107 -2.23 15.98 21.39
C VAL A 107 -1.91 16.73 20.09
N PRO A 108 -2.07 16.12 18.90
CA PRO A 108 -2.46 14.73 18.68
C PRO A 108 -1.33 13.72 18.93
N GLY A 109 -1.71 12.47 19.19
CA GLY A 109 -0.79 11.34 19.31
C GLY A 109 -1.48 10.04 19.71
N ASN A 110 -0.98 8.90 19.21
CA ASN A 110 -1.35 7.60 19.72
C ASN A 110 -0.64 7.31 21.04
N TRP A 111 -1.35 6.87 22.08
CA TRP A 111 -0.71 6.68 23.39
C TRP A 111 0.26 5.49 23.39
N GLU A 112 0.05 4.50 22.52
CA GLU A 112 0.94 3.33 22.37
C GLU A 112 2.31 3.72 21.84
N MET A 113 2.35 4.72 20.97
CA MET A 113 3.60 5.28 20.44
C MET A 113 4.29 6.21 21.45
N ASN A 114 3.63 6.50 22.57
CA ASN A 114 4.09 7.42 23.61
C ASN A 114 4.24 6.72 24.99
N GLY A 115 4.35 5.39 25.01
CA GLY A 115 4.74 4.61 26.18
C GLY A 115 3.59 4.14 27.08
N TYR A 116 2.34 4.17 26.61
CA TYR A 116 1.17 3.67 27.34
C TYR A 116 0.55 2.46 26.63
N GLY A 117 0.31 1.37 27.35
CA GLY A 117 -0.15 0.13 26.74
C GLY A 117 0.81 -0.40 25.67
N PHE A 118 0.27 -1.10 24.68
CA PHE A 118 1.04 -1.63 23.55
C PHE A 118 0.18 -1.68 22.28
N PRO A 119 0.78 -1.43 21.10
CA PRO A 119 0.10 -1.58 19.83
C PRO A 119 -0.15 -3.07 19.54
N MET A 120 -1.24 -3.39 18.85
CA MET A 120 -1.55 -4.75 18.41
C MET A 120 -1.80 -4.77 16.91
N TYR A 121 -1.31 -5.77 16.19
CA TYR A 121 -1.52 -5.88 14.75
C TYR A 121 -2.34 -7.13 14.40
N THR A 122 -3.49 -6.95 13.76
CA THR A 122 -4.32 -8.04 13.24
C THR A 122 -4.81 -7.71 11.83
N THR A 123 -4.91 -8.73 10.96
CA THR A 123 -5.41 -8.59 9.58
C THR A 123 -6.93 -8.65 9.56
N SER A 124 -7.49 -9.65 10.23
CA SER A 124 -8.93 -9.90 10.32
C SER A 124 -9.24 -10.44 11.70
N GLY A 125 -10.26 -9.90 12.35
CA GLY A 125 -10.61 -10.31 13.70
C GLY A 125 -10.21 -9.27 14.75
N PHE A 126 -11.05 -9.23 15.77
CA PHE A 126 -10.96 -8.26 16.85
C PHE A 126 -9.87 -8.66 17.82
N GLU A 127 -8.87 -7.79 17.96
CA GLU A 127 -7.67 -8.00 18.77
C GLU A 127 -7.99 -8.23 20.25
N PHE A 128 -9.17 -7.83 20.73
CA PHE A 128 -9.59 -7.99 22.11
C PHE A 128 -10.23 -9.36 22.42
N THR A 129 -10.46 -10.21 21.40
CA THR A 129 -11.21 -11.47 21.59
C THR A 129 -10.50 -12.47 22.51
N TYR A 130 -9.17 -12.44 22.62
CA TYR A 130 -8.44 -13.27 23.60
C TYR A 130 -8.77 -12.94 25.07
N LEU A 131 -9.41 -11.79 25.32
CA LEU A 131 -9.91 -11.37 26.64
C LEU A 131 -11.40 -11.69 26.83
N MET A 132 -12.07 -12.17 25.80
CA MET A 132 -13.51 -12.45 25.81
C MET A 132 -13.79 -13.92 26.17
N PRO A 133 -14.98 -14.23 26.70
CA PRO A 133 -15.41 -15.61 26.90
C PRO A 133 -15.26 -16.45 25.63
N GLN A 134 -14.67 -17.64 25.77
CA GLN A 134 -14.45 -18.60 24.69
C GLN A 134 -13.63 -18.08 23.49
N ASN A 135 -12.90 -16.95 23.65
CA ASN A 135 -12.15 -16.29 22.60
C ASN A 135 -13.01 -15.91 21.37
N LYS A 136 -14.24 -15.44 21.60
CA LYS A 136 -15.21 -15.12 20.54
C LYS A 136 -15.73 -13.68 20.63
N PRO A 137 -16.00 -13.04 19.48
CA PRO A 137 -16.75 -11.79 19.45
C PRO A 137 -18.21 -12.00 19.86
N ASP A 138 -18.77 -11.04 20.61
CA ASP A 138 -20.18 -11.02 21.03
C ASP A 138 -20.72 -9.57 20.98
N PRO A 139 -20.98 -9.02 19.78
CA PRO A 139 -21.41 -7.63 19.65
C PRO A 139 -22.72 -7.36 20.41
N PRO A 140 -22.85 -6.23 21.14
CA PRO A 140 -21.94 -5.08 21.19
C PRO A 140 -20.87 -5.13 22.29
N VAL A 141 -20.68 -6.27 22.97
CA VAL A 141 -19.86 -6.37 24.18
C VAL A 141 -18.36 -6.29 23.88
N VAL A 142 -17.62 -5.52 24.69
CA VAL A 142 -16.14 -5.45 24.69
C VAL A 142 -15.59 -5.74 26.10
N PRO A 143 -14.31 -6.15 26.27
CA PRO A 143 -13.81 -6.54 27.59
C PRO A 143 -13.60 -5.33 28.49
N MET A 144 -14.42 -5.19 29.53
CA MET A 144 -14.41 -4.00 30.41
C MET A 144 -13.33 -4.01 31.50
N ASN A 145 -12.77 -5.17 31.82
CA ASN A 145 -11.72 -5.29 32.85
C ASN A 145 -10.36 -4.74 32.37
N VAL A 146 -10.08 -4.83 31.06
CA VAL A 146 -8.81 -4.43 30.44
C VAL A 146 -9.10 -3.53 29.24
N ASN A 147 -9.98 -2.53 29.40
CA ASN A 147 -10.27 -1.55 28.34
C ASN A 147 -9.50 -0.26 28.58
N ASN A 148 -8.29 -0.17 28.02
CA ASN A 148 -7.38 0.94 28.29
C ASN A 148 -8.09 2.28 28.05
N THR A 149 -8.12 3.13 29.06
CA THR A 149 -8.90 4.37 29.05
C THR A 149 -8.01 5.56 29.39
N GLY A 150 -8.00 6.56 28.50
CA GLY A 150 -7.27 7.81 28.66
C GLY A 150 -8.19 8.98 28.99
N VAL A 151 -7.82 9.78 29.99
CA VAL A 151 -8.48 11.05 30.34
C VAL A 151 -7.49 12.20 30.10
N TYR A 152 -7.92 13.18 29.30
CA TYR A 152 -7.18 14.38 28.97
C TYR A 152 -7.85 15.56 29.65
N ARG A 153 -7.09 16.37 30.40
CA ARG A 153 -7.56 17.60 31.05
C ARG A 153 -6.73 18.80 30.60
N ARG A 154 -7.41 19.90 30.26
CA ARG A 154 -6.74 21.15 29.89
C ARG A 154 -7.57 22.36 30.28
N GLU A 155 -6.94 23.28 31.00
CA GLU A 155 -7.47 24.62 31.18
C GLU A 155 -7.22 25.47 29.93
N VAL A 156 -8.23 26.22 29.53
CA VAL A 156 -8.18 27.18 28.44
C VAL A 156 -8.80 28.50 28.87
N GLU A 157 -8.29 29.60 28.36
CA GLU A 157 -8.91 30.91 28.51
C GLU A 157 -9.48 31.34 27.18
N ILE A 158 -10.76 31.74 27.19
CA ILE A 158 -11.47 32.16 25.99
C ILE A 158 -11.17 33.64 25.74
N PRO A 159 -10.70 34.03 24.54
CA PRO A 159 -10.43 35.43 24.23
C PRO A 159 -11.67 36.32 24.42
N GLY A 160 -11.49 37.52 24.98
CA GLY A 160 -12.59 38.48 25.13
C GLY A 160 -13.24 38.89 23.81
N SER A 161 -12.51 38.82 22.69
CA SER A 161 -13.04 39.04 21.33
C SER A 161 -14.05 37.99 20.86
N TRP A 162 -14.27 36.93 21.65
CA TRP A 162 -15.26 35.89 21.40
C TRP A 162 -16.54 36.07 22.21
N GLU A 163 -16.66 37.15 23.00
CA GLU A 163 -17.91 37.45 23.72
C GLU A 163 -19.08 37.56 22.72
N ASN A 164 -20.22 36.95 23.07
CA ASN A 164 -21.42 36.80 22.23
C ASN A 164 -21.24 35.98 20.94
N LYS A 165 -20.15 35.23 20.78
CA LYS A 165 -20.00 34.23 19.70
C LYS A 165 -20.45 32.85 20.17
N LYS A 166 -20.78 31.99 19.21
CA LYS A 166 -20.88 30.55 19.43
C LYS A 166 -19.48 29.94 19.40
N ILE A 167 -19.15 29.10 20.37
CA ILE A 167 -17.84 28.47 20.49
C ILE A 167 -18.03 26.97 20.30
N VAL A 168 -17.36 26.44 19.28
CA VAL A 168 -17.41 25.03 18.91
C VAL A 168 -16.09 24.37 19.30
N LEU A 169 -16.17 23.24 19.99
CA LEU A 169 -15.05 22.33 20.21
C LEU A 169 -14.95 21.38 19.02
N HIS A 170 -13.80 21.34 18.36
CA HIS A 170 -13.49 20.41 17.28
C HIS A 170 -12.41 19.42 17.72
N ILE A 171 -12.72 18.12 17.65
CA ILE A 171 -11.78 17.02 17.85
C ILE A 171 -11.66 16.24 16.54
N GLY A 172 -10.50 16.33 15.87
CA GLY A 172 -10.34 15.84 14.50
C GLY A 172 -10.50 14.33 14.31
N ALA A 173 -10.00 13.54 15.27
CA ALA A 173 -10.20 12.08 15.32
C ALA A 173 -9.85 11.55 16.71
N ALA A 174 -10.75 10.81 17.33
CA ALA A 174 -10.55 10.15 18.62
C ALA A 174 -10.85 8.65 18.48
N LYS A 175 -9.89 7.79 18.81
CA LYS A 175 -10.01 6.34 18.65
C LYS A 175 -10.12 5.61 19.99
N SER A 176 -11.18 4.83 20.25
CA SER A 176 -12.34 4.52 19.37
C SER A 176 -13.61 5.35 19.63
N ASN A 177 -13.68 6.05 20.77
CA ASN A 177 -14.79 6.92 21.14
C ASN A 177 -14.32 8.20 21.85
N LEU A 178 -15.23 9.14 22.04
CA LEU A 178 -14.99 10.41 22.70
C LEU A 178 -16.13 10.75 23.65
N THR A 179 -15.82 11.06 24.90
CA THR A 179 -16.74 11.69 25.86
C THR A 179 -16.19 13.04 26.29
N VAL A 180 -17.05 14.08 26.34
CA VAL A 180 -16.63 15.47 26.57
C VAL A 180 -17.33 16.07 27.79
N TRP A 181 -16.55 16.77 28.63
CA TRP A 181 -17.03 17.66 29.68
C TRP A 181 -16.39 19.03 29.58
N VAL A 182 -17.15 20.06 29.95
CA VAL A 182 -16.67 21.43 30.11
C VAL A 182 -17.11 21.94 31.47
N ASN A 183 -16.16 22.41 32.28
CA ASN A 183 -16.42 22.90 33.63
C ASN A 183 -17.23 21.92 34.51
N GLY A 184 -16.89 20.63 34.45
CA GLY A 184 -17.57 19.56 35.19
C GLY A 184 -18.95 19.14 34.66
N LYS A 185 -19.42 19.75 33.56
CA LYS A 185 -20.72 19.42 32.96
C LYS A 185 -20.54 18.56 31.72
N TYR A 186 -21.35 17.51 31.61
CA TYR A 186 -21.39 16.66 30.42
C TYR A 186 -21.85 17.45 29.19
N VAL A 187 -21.10 17.32 28.10
CA VAL A 187 -21.39 17.97 26.82
C VAL A 187 -21.94 16.95 25.83
N GLY A 188 -21.24 15.83 25.62
CA GLY A 188 -21.68 14.82 24.64
C GLY A 188 -20.73 13.64 24.46
N TYR A 189 -21.12 12.77 23.52
CA TYR A 189 -20.45 11.51 23.17
C TYR A 189 -20.39 11.35 21.64
N GLY A 190 -19.36 10.66 21.13
CA GLY A 190 -19.28 10.31 19.71
C GLY A 190 -18.31 9.17 19.39
N GLU A 191 -18.70 8.37 18.41
CA GLU A 191 -17.91 7.29 17.80
C GLU A 191 -17.47 7.64 16.37
N ASP A 192 -16.81 6.67 15.72
CA ASP A 192 -16.09 6.77 14.44
C ASP A 192 -14.71 7.42 14.60
N SER A 193 -13.69 6.58 14.59
CA SER A 193 -12.32 6.98 14.89
C SER A 193 -11.61 7.75 13.77
N LYS A 194 -12.31 8.13 12.70
CA LYS A 194 -11.72 8.65 11.46
C LYS A 194 -12.37 9.94 10.96
N LEU A 195 -13.41 10.42 11.62
CA LEU A 195 -14.09 11.67 11.28
C LEU A 195 -14.23 12.58 12.51
N PRO A 196 -14.24 13.91 12.31
CA PRO A 196 -14.26 14.83 13.43
C PRO A 196 -15.55 14.74 14.24
N SER A 197 -15.43 15.05 15.54
CA SER A 197 -16.58 15.26 16.43
C SER A 197 -16.59 16.70 16.93
N GLU A 198 -17.71 17.39 16.70
CA GLU A 198 -17.90 18.79 17.05
C GLU A 198 -19.03 18.98 18.06
N PHE A 199 -18.85 19.91 19.00
CA PHE A 199 -19.83 20.22 20.04
C PHE A 199 -19.94 21.74 20.28
N ASP A 200 -21.16 22.26 20.39
CA ASP A 200 -21.40 23.64 20.84
C ASP A 200 -21.17 23.71 22.36
N ILE A 201 -20.03 24.28 22.76
CA ILE A 201 -19.65 24.38 24.17
C ILE A 201 -20.05 25.73 24.79
N SER A 202 -20.64 26.64 24.01
CA SER A 202 -21.03 27.98 24.48
C SER A 202 -21.85 27.97 25.79
N PRO A 203 -22.84 27.07 25.98
CA PRO A 203 -23.66 27.04 27.20
C PRO A 203 -22.91 26.62 28.47
N TYR A 204 -21.69 26.08 28.33
CA TYR A 204 -20.92 25.50 29.42
C TYR A 204 -19.76 26.40 29.89
N LEU A 205 -19.44 27.43 29.12
CA LEU A 205 -18.31 28.32 29.37
C LEU A 205 -18.64 29.40 30.41
N VAL A 206 -17.61 29.81 31.15
CA VAL A 206 -17.62 30.93 32.09
C VAL A 206 -16.54 31.96 31.72
N LYS A 207 -16.63 33.17 32.28
CA LYS A 207 -15.58 34.19 32.08
C LYS A 207 -14.26 33.74 32.71
N GLY A 208 -13.16 33.96 31.99
CA GLY A 208 -11.81 33.56 32.41
C GLY A 208 -11.48 32.12 32.04
N LYS A 209 -10.89 31.38 32.98
CA LYS A 209 -10.44 30.00 32.77
C LYS A 209 -11.61 29.02 32.68
N ASN A 210 -11.50 28.09 31.75
CA ASN A 210 -12.44 27.01 31.52
C ASN A 210 -11.70 25.69 31.44
N LEU A 211 -12.22 24.64 32.08
CA LEU A 211 -11.65 23.30 32.03
C LEU A 211 -12.36 22.48 30.96
N ILE A 212 -11.59 21.92 30.03
CA ILE A 212 -12.05 20.91 29.08
C ILE A 212 -11.50 19.56 29.50
N VAL A 213 -12.38 18.56 29.57
CA VAL A 213 -12.03 17.17 29.89
C VAL A 213 -12.52 16.25 28.78
N LEU A 214 -11.62 15.42 28.27
CA LEU A 214 -11.91 14.42 27.25
C LEU A 214 -11.61 13.03 27.80
N ARG A 215 -12.48 12.05 27.54
CA ARG A 215 -12.22 10.64 27.82
C ARG A 215 -12.29 9.85 26.52
N VAL A 216 -11.31 8.98 26.33
CA VAL A 216 -11.20 8.07 25.18
C VAL A 216 -10.96 6.66 25.70
N MET A 217 -11.73 5.69 25.22
CA MET A 217 -11.52 4.27 25.52
C MET A 217 -10.97 3.56 24.28
N ARG A 218 -10.14 2.52 24.50
CA ARG A 218 -9.57 1.71 23.42
C ARG A 218 -10.65 0.97 22.64
N TRP A 219 -11.62 0.43 23.37
CA TRP A 219 -12.72 -0.35 22.81
C TRP A 219 -14.11 0.20 23.20
N CYS A 220 -15.01 0.19 22.23
CA CYS A 220 -16.47 0.28 22.36
C CYS A 220 -17.11 -0.64 21.32
N ASP A 221 -18.44 -0.68 21.28
CA ASP A 221 -19.20 -1.42 20.28
C ASP A 221 -18.81 -1.05 18.83
N ALA A 222 -18.51 0.23 18.54
CA ALA A 222 -18.05 0.65 17.21
C ALA A 222 -16.80 -0.10 16.68
N ASN A 223 -15.99 -0.70 17.56
CA ASN A 223 -14.84 -1.51 17.11
C ASN A 223 -15.27 -2.75 16.31
N TYR A 224 -16.53 -3.21 16.43
CA TYR A 224 -17.08 -4.29 15.60
C TYR A 224 -17.22 -3.94 14.12
N ILE A 225 -17.13 -2.65 13.78
CA ILE A 225 -17.14 -2.13 12.40
C ILE A 225 -15.88 -1.28 12.10
N GLU A 226 -14.81 -1.41 12.89
CA GLU A 226 -13.48 -0.83 12.66
C GLU A 226 -12.38 -1.91 12.71
N ASP A 227 -12.61 -3.01 11.99
CA ASP A 227 -11.78 -4.21 11.99
C ASP A 227 -10.74 -4.26 10.85
N GLN A 228 -10.22 -3.10 10.43
CA GLN A 228 -9.28 -3.04 9.32
C GLN A 228 -7.98 -3.83 9.57
N ASP A 229 -7.40 -4.35 8.49
CA ASP A 229 -6.06 -4.90 8.44
C ASP A 229 -4.98 -3.83 8.70
N MET A 230 -4.78 -3.49 9.98
CA MET A 230 -3.87 -2.45 10.44
C MET A 230 -3.56 -2.55 11.94
N TRP A 231 -2.64 -1.71 12.41
CA TRP A 231 -2.40 -1.52 13.84
C TRP A 231 -3.64 -0.98 14.59
N ARG A 232 -3.94 -1.66 15.69
CA ARG A 232 -4.97 -1.34 16.68
C ARG A 232 -4.39 -0.41 17.76
N LEU A 233 -4.34 0.87 17.41
CA LEU A 233 -3.89 1.99 18.25
C LEU A 233 -5.06 2.79 18.81
N SER A 234 -4.79 3.70 19.76
CA SER A 234 -5.81 4.52 20.42
C SER A 234 -5.34 5.96 20.63
N GLY A 235 -6.26 6.84 21.05
CA GLY A 235 -5.96 8.23 21.39
C GLY A 235 -6.53 9.24 20.40
N ILE A 236 -6.10 10.49 20.52
CA ILE A 236 -6.58 11.60 19.67
C ILE A 236 -5.53 11.86 18.60
N THR A 237 -5.80 11.51 17.35
CA THR A 237 -4.77 11.38 16.29
C THR A 237 -4.76 12.52 15.26
N ARG A 238 -5.71 13.45 15.33
CA ARG A 238 -5.77 14.63 14.45
C ARG A 238 -5.98 15.92 15.26
N ASP A 239 -5.79 17.05 14.59
CA ASP A 239 -5.83 18.39 15.20
C ASP A 239 -7.10 18.62 16.04
N CYS A 240 -6.92 19.29 17.18
CA CYS A 240 -7.98 19.71 18.09
C CYS A 240 -7.93 21.22 18.27
N TYR A 241 -9.10 21.85 18.33
CA TYR A 241 -9.18 23.31 18.48
C TYR A 241 -10.56 23.79 18.92
N LEU A 242 -10.62 25.06 19.34
CA LEU A 242 -11.84 25.83 19.46
C LEU A 242 -11.98 26.77 18.26
N VAL A 243 -13.21 26.92 17.78
CA VAL A 243 -13.56 27.93 16.77
C VAL A 243 -14.72 28.79 17.25
N ALA A 244 -14.61 30.10 17.03
CA ALA A 244 -15.68 31.04 17.32
C ALA A 244 -16.45 31.44 16.06
N ARG A 245 -17.78 31.34 16.11
CA ARG A 245 -18.70 31.69 15.02
C ARG A 245 -19.67 32.77 15.47
N ASN A 246 -20.08 33.63 14.54
CA ASN A 246 -21.13 34.62 14.84
C ASN A 246 -22.46 33.91 15.19
N PRO A 247 -23.39 34.53 15.94
CA PRO A 247 -24.67 33.92 16.29
C PRO A 247 -25.47 33.39 15.10
N VAL A 248 -25.48 34.16 14.01
CA VAL A 248 -25.97 33.73 12.69
C VAL A 248 -24.77 33.59 11.76
N HIS A 249 -24.61 32.42 11.17
CA HIS A 249 -23.50 32.07 10.28
C HIS A 249 -23.93 30.96 9.29
N LEU A 250 -23.12 30.74 8.26
CA LEU A 250 -23.21 29.61 7.35
C LEU A 250 -22.77 28.33 8.06
N TYR A 251 -23.74 27.45 8.30
CA TYR A 251 -23.52 26.12 8.85
C TYR A 251 -22.90 25.17 7.83
N ASP A 252 -23.35 25.23 6.57
CA ASP A 252 -22.84 24.37 5.51
C ASP A 252 -22.77 25.10 4.16
N VAL A 253 -21.80 24.69 3.35
CA VAL A 253 -21.54 25.17 1.99
C VAL A 253 -21.43 23.96 1.06
N GLU A 254 -22.28 23.91 0.04
CA GLU A 254 -22.22 22.86 -0.98
C GLU A 254 -21.89 23.49 -2.34
N LEU A 255 -20.85 22.95 -2.98
CA LEU A 255 -20.30 23.40 -4.25
C LEU A 255 -20.41 22.27 -5.28
N THR A 256 -21.30 22.41 -6.26
CA THR A 256 -21.57 21.40 -7.29
C THR A 256 -21.22 21.97 -8.66
N PRO A 257 -20.02 21.70 -9.19
CA PRO A 257 -19.68 22.06 -10.55
C PRO A 257 -20.42 21.14 -11.54
N GLU A 258 -21.14 21.74 -12.48
CA GLU A 258 -21.85 21.04 -13.55
C GLU A 258 -21.27 21.44 -14.91
N LEU A 259 -20.90 20.45 -15.73
CA LEU A 259 -20.51 20.65 -17.12
C LEU A 259 -21.67 20.34 -18.06
N ASP A 260 -21.75 21.11 -19.15
CA ASP A 260 -22.65 20.81 -20.26
C ASP A 260 -22.35 19.41 -20.88
N THR A 261 -23.22 18.96 -21.78
CA THR A 261 -23.10 17.62 -22.39
C THR A 261 -21.93 17.47 -23.35
N VAL A 262 -21.29 18.58 -23.74
CA VAL A 262 -20.12 18.62 -24.63
C VAL A 262 -18.82 18.97 -23.89
N TYR A 263 -18.88 19.08 -22.56
CA TYR A 263 -17.78 19.42 -21.66
C TYR A 263 -17.09 20.76 -21.97
N ARG A 264 -17.84 21.74 -22.49
CA ARG A 264 -17.31 23.06 -22.85
C ARG A 264 -17.60 24.10 -21.78
N ASP A 265 -18.87 24.37 -21.51
CA ASP A 265 -19.28 25.37 -20.53
C ASP A 265 -19.70 24.71 -19.22
N ALA A 266 -19.67 25.49 -18.14
CA ALA A 266 -20.03 25.03 -16.81
C ALA A 266 -20.94 26.00 -16.07
N SER A 267 -21.54 25.49 -15.00
CA SER A 267 -22.10 26.30 -13.93
C SER A 267 -21.64 25.76 -12.59
N LEU A 268 -21.35 26.64 -11.64
CA LEU A 268 -21.14 26.26 -10.24
C LEU A 268 -22.44 26.49 -9.48
N LYS A 269 -23.18 25.42 -9.21
CA LYS A 269 -24.32 25.46 -8.30
C LYS A 269 -23.78 25.55 -6.89
N THR A 270 -24.23 26.54 -6.14
CA THR A 270 -23.83 26.73 -4.75
C THR A 270 -25.06 26.77 -3.87
N LYS A 271 -25.03 26.03 -2.77
CA LYS A 271 -26.08 26.05 -1.75
C LYS A 271 -25.45 26.43 -0.42
N LEU A 272 -25.95 27.52 0.14
CA LEU A 272 -25.49 28.11 1.39
C LEU A 272 -26.57 27.86 2.44
N THR A 273 -26.23 27.20 3.54
CA THR A 273 -27.17 26.88 4.62
C THR A 273 -26.76 27.60 5.89
N LEU A 274 -27.66 28.39 6.48
CA LEU A 274 -27.47 29.07 7.75
C LEU A 274 -27.74 28.12 8.93
N ASN A 275 -27.09 28.39 10.06
CA ASN A 275 -27.31 27.64 11.30
C ASN A 275 -28.70 27.86 11.90
N GLN A 276 -29.34 28.98 11.58
CA GLN A 276 -30.69 29.33 12.00
C GLN A 276 -31.31 30.32 11.01
N ARG A 277 -32.65 30.44 11.00
CA ARG A 277 -33.32 31.47 10.21
C ARG A 277 -32.91 32.87 10.70
N PRO A 278 -32.54 33.79 9.79
CA PRO A 278 -32.09 35.11 10.21
C PRO A 278 -33.28 35.94 10.72
N LEU A 279 -33.06 36.72 11.78
CA LEU A 279 -34.06 37.65 12.33
C LEU A 279 -34.13 38.98 11.55
N SER A 280 -33.16 39.21 10.67
CA SER A 280 -33.05 40.40 9.84
C SER A 280 -32.36 40.02 8.53
N PRO A 281 -32.66 40.69 7.40
CA PRO A 281 -32.09 40.33 6.11
C PRO A 281 -30.55 40.29 6.12
N LEU A 282 -29.99 39.24 5.53
CA LEU A 282 -28.57 39.07 5.25
C LEU A 282 -28.30 39.18 3.75
N ALA A 283 -27.06 39.43 3.38
CA ALA A 283 -26.56 39.34 2.02
C ALA A 283 -25.44 38.31 1.93
N ALA A 284 -25.57 37.35 1.03
CA ALA A 284 -24.51 36.42 0.67
C ALA A 284 -23.98 36.75 -0.72
N GLU A 285 -22.66 36.77 -0.88
CA GLU A 285 -21.98 36.94 -2.15
C GLU A 285 -21.02 35.77 -2.36
N VAL A 286 -21.09 35.12 -3.51
CA VAL A 286 -20.17 34.06 -3.93
C VAL A 286 -19.33 34.56 -5.09
N ILE A 287 -18.02 34.53 -4.94
CA ILE A 287 -17.05 35.07 -5.89
C ILE A 287 -16.13 33.93 -6.34
N LEU A 288 -16.16 33.61 -7.63
CA LEU A 288 -15.29 32.63 -8.25
C LEU A 288 -14.04 33.33 -8.79
N LYS A 289 -12.85 32.87 -8.42
CA LYS A 289 -11.58 33.43 -8.87
C LYS A 289 -10.66 32.36 -9.46
N TYR A 290 -9.83 32.77 -10.40
CA TYR A 290 -8.70 31.97 -10.91
C TYR A 290 -7.44 32.84 -10.91
N ARG A 291 -6.38 32.40 -10.22
CA ARG A 291 -5.12 33.15 -10.09
C ARG A 291 -5.34 34.61 -9.69
N ASN A 292 -6.14 34.83 -8.63
CA ASN A 292 -6.53 36.13 -8.10
C ASN A 292 -7.40 37.03 -9.01
N ARG A 293 -7.85 36.55 -10.17
CA ARG A 293 -8.79 37.28 -11.04
C ARG A 293 -10.20 36.80 -10.80
N VAL A 294 -11.14 37.72 -10.59
CA VAL A 294 -12.57 37.40 -10.52
C VAL A 294 -13.04 36.94 -11.90
N ILE A 295 -13.62 35.73 -11.94
CA ILE A 295 -14.17 35.12 -13.15
C ILE A 295 -15.67 35.39 -13.23
N SER A 296 -16.37 35.21 -12.10
CA SER A 296 -17.80 35.44 -11.98
C SER A 296 -18.15 35.66 -10.50
N SER A 297 -19.27 36.33 -10.24
CA SER A 297 -19.78 36.56 -8.90
C SER A 297 -21.30 36.64 -8.91
N GLN A 298 -21.94 36.13 -7.88
CA GLN A 298 -23.38 36.23 -7.69
C GLN A 298 -23.70 36.61 -6.24
N SER A 299 -24.80 37.32 -6.04
CA SER A 299 -25.26 37.70 -4.70
C SER A 299 -26.74 37.37 -4.51
N ALA A 300 -27.11 37.03 -3.29
CA ALA A 300 -28.49 36.84 -2.88
C ALA A 300 -28.78 37.48 -1.52
N LYS A 301 -30.02 37.93 -1.35
CA LYS A 301 -30.57 38.31 -0.04
C LYS A 301 -31.16 37.07 0.63
N ILE A 302 -30.93 36.94 1.94
CA ILE A 302 -31.48 35.87 2.76
C ILE A 302 -32.34 36.51 3.86
N ASP A 303 -33.66 36.37 3.77
CA ASP A 303 -34.61 37.07 4.63
C ASP A 303 -35.25 36.17 5.71
N THR A 304 -35.88 35.07 5.30
CA THR A 304 -36.67 34.16 6.13
C THR A 304 -36.30 32.69 5.89
N SER A 305 -35.60 32.41 4.79
CA SER A 305 -35.10 31.08 4.46
C SER A 305 -33.88 30.72 5.30
N ILE A 306 -33.74 29.43 5.64
CA ILE A 306 -32.54 28.87 6.27
C ILE A 306 -31.43 28.60 5.23
N SER A 307 -31.77 28.56 3.94
CA SER A 307 -30.80 28.31 2.87
C SER A 307 -31.07 29.15 1.64
N VAL A 308 -30.02 29.37 0.84
CA VAL A 308 -30.11 30.04 -0.46
C VAL A 308 -29.25 29.30 -1.48
N SER A 309 -29.76 29.21 -2.70
CA SER A 309 -29.03 28.63 -3.83
C SER A 309 -28.68 29.72 -4.83
N LEU A 310 -27.46 29.67 -5.33
CA LEU A 310 -26.91 30.58 -6.33
C LEU A 310 -26.32 29.75 -7.48
N ASP A 311 -26.46 30.27 -8.69
CA ASP A 311 -25.99 29.62 -9.91
C ASP A 311 -25.01 30.55 -10.64
N ILE A 312 -23.77 30.10 -10.75
CA ILE A 312 -22.65 30.92 -11.23
C ILE A 312 -22.18 30.35 -12.57
N PRO A 313 -22.58 30.94 -13.71
CA PRO A 313 -22.17 30.47 -15.02
C PRO A 313 -20.68 30.75 -15.27
N VAL A 314 -20.01 29.80 -15.93
CA VAL A 314 -18.59 29.90 -16.32
C VAL A 314 -18.42 29.38 -17.74
N SER A 315 -18.03 30.26 -18.65
CA SER A 315 -17.73 29.87 -20.03
C SER A 315 -16.34 29.26 -20.13
N ALA A 316 -16.23 28.11 -20.80
CA ALA A 316 -14.96 27.44 -21.07
C ALA A 316 -13.97 27.38 -19.87
N PRO A 317 -14.38 26.85 -18.69
CA PRO A 317 -13.46 26.73 -17.57
C PRO A 317 -12.30 25.77 -17.88
N LEU A 318 -11.17 25.98 -17.19
CA LEU A 318 -10.14 24.96 -17.13
C LEU A 318 -10.67 23.78 -16.31
N LEU A 319 -10.57 22.58 -16.88
CA LEU A 319 -11.11 21.37 -16.26
C LEU A 319 -10.08 20.70 -15.36
N TRP A 320 -10.55 20.24 -14.20
CA TRP A 320 -9.75 19.48 -13.26
C TRP A 320 -9.60 18.03 -13.72
N SER A 321 -8.38 17.50 -13.66
CA SER A 321 -8.03 16.08 -13.80
C SER A 321 -6.77 15.75 -13.00
N ALA A 322 -6.42 14.46 -12.86
CA ALA A 322 -5.16 14.08 -12.23
C ALA A 322 -3.91 14.52 -13.03
N GLU A 323 -4.06 14.82 -14.32
CA GLU A 323 -3.00 15.35 -15.19
C GLU A 323 -2.92 16.88 -15.14
N THR A 324 -4.08 17.56 -15.04
CA THR A 324 -4.24 19.01 -15.04
C THR A 324 -5.14 19.43 -13.85
N PRO A 325 -4.58 19.56 -12.63
CA PRO A 325 -5.36 19.84 -11.43
C PRO A 325 -5.72 21.33 -11.30
N ASP A 326 -6.38 21.91 -12.31
CA ASP A 326 -6.79 23.31 -12.27
C ASP A 326 -7.89 23.52 -11.21
N LEU A 327 -7.63 24.42 -10.26
CA LEU A 327 -8.53 24.79 -9.17
C LEU A 327 -8.88 26.28 -9.24
N TYR A 328 -10.13 26.58 -8.89
CA TYR A 328 -10.65 27.93 -8.74
C TYR A 328 -10.91 28.20 -7.26
N ASP A 329 -10.62 29.42 -6.80
CA ASP A 329 -10.98 29.87 -5.46
C ASP A 329 -12.46 30.30 -5.45
N VAL A 330 -13.21 29.80 -4.46
CA VAL A 330 -14.57 30.23 -4.16
C VAL A 330 -14.54 31.01 -2.85
N VAL A 331 -14.74 32.32 -2.94
CA VAL A 331 -14.81 33.21 -1.77
C VAL A 331 -16.27 33.55 -1.51
N ILE A 332 -16.78 33.17 -0.34
CA ILE A 332 -18.16 33.39 0.07
C ILE A 332 -18.16 34.42 1.18
N ARG A 333 -18.85 35.54 0.99
CA ARG A 333 -19.01 36.60 1.99
C ARG A 333 -20.44 36.59 2.51
N LEU A 334 -20.60 36.59 3.83
CA LEU A 334 -21.89 36.81 4.49
C LEU A 334 -21.87 38.16 5.19
N SER A 335 -22.82 39.02 4.90
CA SER A 335 -22.96 40.35 5.52
C SER A 335 -24.37 40.57 6.06
N ASN A 336 -24.51 41.45 7.05
CA ASN A 336 -25.82 41.83 7.58
C ASN A 336 -26.51 42.91 6.74
N GLY A 337 -27.76 43.26 7.09
CA GLY A 337 -28.54 44.29 6.38
C GLY A 337 -27.97 45.71 6.42
N LYS A 338 -26.95 45.97 7.26
CA LYS A 338 -26.19 47.24 7.28
C LYS A 338 -24.94 47.21 6.39
N GLY A 339 -24.64 46.07 5.76
CA GLY A 339 -23.43 45.86 4.95
C GLY A 339 -22.19 45.49 5.77
N GLU A 340 -22.33 45.20 7.06
CA GLU A 340 -21.21 44.74 7.89
C GLU A 340 -20.92 43.26 7.58
N LEU A 341 -19.65 42.97 7.30
CA LEU A 341 -19.17 41.62 7.03
C LEU A 341 -19.22 40.78 8.31
N LEU A 342 -19.92 39.65 8.26
CA LEU A 342 -20.01 38.70 9.36
C LEU A 342 -18.91 37.64 9.24
N GLU A 343 -18.80 37.01 8.08
CA GLU A 343 -17.77 36.00 7.83
C GLU A 343 -17.41 35.86 6.35
N VAL A 344 -16.21 35.31 6.12
CA VAL A 344 -15.70 34.92 4.81
C VAL A 344 -15.28 33.47 4.83
N ILE A 345 -15.82 32.66 3.93
CA ILE A 345 -15.39 31.27 3.71
C ILE A 345 -14.59 31.22 2.41
N HIS A 346 -13.47 30.51 2.43
CA HIS A 346 -12.68 30.18 1.25
C HIS A 346 -12.67 28.67 1.06
N GLN A 347 -13.00 28.24 -0.16
CA GLN A 347 -12.85 26.85 -0.61
C GLN A 347 -12.28 26.85 -2.02
N ARG A 348 -11.83 25.68 -2.48
CA ARG A 348 -11.37 25.47 -3.84
C ARG A 348 -12.33 24.53 -4.57
N VAL A 349 -12.54 24.76 -5.86
CA VAL A 349 -13.35 23.89 -6.72
C VAL A 349 -12.61 23.55 -8.00
N GLY A 350 -12.71 22.30 -8.44
CA GLY A 350 -12.25 21.84 -9.74
C GLY A 350 -13.45 21.53 -10.63
N PHE A 351 -13.54 22.15 -11.81
CA PHE A 351 -14.61 21.83 -12.75
C PHE A 351 -14.33 20.48 -13.40
N ARG A 352 -15.13 19.47 -13.08
CA ARG A 352 -15.02 18.14 -13.66
C ARG A 352 -16.34 17.40 -13.65
N LYS A 353 -16.52 16.48 -14.59
CA LYS A 353 -17.69 15.61 -14.67
C LYS A 353 -17.27 14.15 -14.59
N ILE A 354 -17.97 13.39 -13.75
CA ILE A 354 -17.81 11.95 -13.60
C ILE A 354 -19.10 11.30 -14.06
N GLU A 355 -18.96 10.25 -14.85
CA GLU A 355 -20.11 9.49 -15.32
C GLU A 355 -19.71 8.06 -15.66
N ILE A 356 -20.67 7.15 -15.58
CA ILE A 356 -20.54 5.81 -16.16
C ILE A 356 -21.38 5.77 -17.42
N LYS A 357 -20.73 5.49 -18.55
CA LYS A 357 -21.40 5.42 -19.85
C LYS A 357 -20.83 4.26 -20.66
N ASN A 358 -21.71 3.44 -21.23
CA ASN A 358 -21.35 2.26 -22.02
C ASN A 358 -20.36 1.33 -21.28
N GLY A 359 -20.59 1.12 -19.97
CA GLY A 359 -19.74 0.28 -19.13
C GLY A 359 -18.39 0.88 -18.76
N LEU A 360 -18.14 2.17 -19.04
CA LEU A 360 -16.86 2.84 -18.75
C LEU A 360 -17.05 3.99 -17.76
N PHE A 361 -16.15 4.07 -16.79
CA PHE A 361 -15.95 5.21 -15.90
C PHE A 361 -15.24 6.34 -16.67
N LEU A 362 -15.89 7.49 -16.77
CA LEU A 362 -15.39 8.64 -17.54
C LEU A 362 -15.08 9.82 -16.62
N VAL A 363 -13.97 10.50 -16.92
CA VAL A 363 -13.66 11.84 -16.38
C VAL A 363 -13.66 12.80 -17.55
N ASN A 364 -14.51 13.82 -17.51
CA ASN A 364 -14.64 14.83 -18.58
C ASN A 364 -14.84 14.18 -19.97
N GLY A 365 -15.65 13.12 -20.02
CA GLY A 365 -15.94 12.35 -21.25
C GLY A 365 -14.82 11.41 -21.72
N LYS A 366 -13.75 11.21 -20.94
CA LYS A 366 -12.62 10.34 -21.29
C LYS A 366 -12.55 9.09 -20.39
N PRO A 367 -12.35 7.88 -20.94
CA PRO A 367 -12.29 6.63 -20.17
C PRO A 367 -10.91 6.46 -19.53
N VAL A 368 -10.66 7.18 -18.45
CA VAL A 368 -9.36 7.17 -17.78
C VAL A 368 -8.99 5.78 -17.27
N ILE A 369 -7.70 5.47 -17.23
CA ILE A 369 -7.18 4.22 -16.67
C ILE A 369 -6.64 4.50 -15.27
N ILE A 370 -7.13 3.77 -14.28
CA ILE A 370 -6.74 3.89 -12.87
C ILE A 370 -5.41 3.15 -12.64
N LYS A 371 -4.37 3.93 -12.36
CA LYS A 371 -3.02 3.49 -11.98
C LYS A 371 -2.86 3.77 -10.49
N GLY A 372 -3.57 2.98 -9.68
CA GLY A 372 -3.82 3.29 -8.28
C GLY A 372 -2.98 2.49 -7.28
N VAL A 373 -3.01 2.95 -6.03
CA VAL A 373 -2.53 2.25 -4.83
C VAL A 373 -3.50 2.44 -3.66
N ASN A 374 -3.65 1.45 -2.80
CA ASN A 374 -4.29 1.58 -1.49
C ASN A 374 -3.31 2.26 -0.52
N ARG A 375 -3.79 3.17 0.34
CA ARG A 375 -2.94 3.89 1.30
C ARG A 375 -3.61 3.99 2.66
N HIS A 376 -3.01 3.33 3.66
CA HIS A 376 -3.25 3.58 5.08
C HIS A 376 -2.58 4.88 5.56
N GLU A 377 -3.17 5.55 6.55
CA GLU A 377 -2.53 6.63 7.31
C GLU A 377 -1.59 6.03 8.36
N THR A 378 -0.34 5.74 7.96
CA THR A 378 0.70 5.20 8.85
C THR A 378 2.03 5.95 8.72
N ASP A 379 2.67 6.21 9.86
CA ASP A 379 4.02 6.73 10.00
C ASP A 379 4.82 5.83 10.96
N PRO A 380 6.07 5.45 10.61
CA PRO A 380 6.86 4.51 11.41
C PRO A 380 7.21 5.02 12.81
N LEU A 381 7.11 6.33 13.08
CA LEU A 381 7.45 6.94 14.37
C LEU A 381 6.20 7.36 15.14
N THR A 382 5.20 7.92 14.46
CA THR A 382 4.02 8.53 15.10
C THR A 382 2.73 7.71 14.97
N GLY A 383 2.79 6.54 14.34
CA GLY A 383 1.62 5.67 14.16
C GLY A 383 0.61 6.28 13.22
N GLN A 384 -0.61 6.51 13.68
CA GLN A 384 -1.73 7.03 12.87
C GLN A 384 -1.85 8.57 12.93
N THR A 385 -0.83 9.25 13.45
CA THR A 385 -0.75 10.72 13.46
C THR A 385 0.15 11.19 12.33
N ILE A 386 -0.43 11.64 11.21
CA ILE A 386 0.31 11.93 9.97
C ILE A 386 0.49 13.44 9.78
N THR A 387 1.72 13.89 9.54
CA THR A 387 2.01 15.30 9.26
C THR A 387 1.73 15.66 7.81
N ARG A 388 1.49 16.96 7.54
CA ARG A 388 1.34 17.48 6.18
C ARG A 388 2.57 17.18 5.31
N GLU A 389 3.77 17.24 5.91
CA GLU A 389 5.03 16.94 5.22
C GLU A 389 5.10 15.47 4.82
N ALA A 390 4.64 14.55 5.68
CA ALA A 390 4.56 13.12 5.35
C ALA A 390 3.58 12.87 4.20
N MET A 391 2.40 13.51 4.21
CA MET A 391 1.44 13.44 3.11
C MET A 391 2.02 13.95 1.79
N LEU A 392 2.74 15.07 1.81
CA LEU A 392 3.43 15.60 0.63
C LEU A 392 4.52 14.68 0.10
N ARG A 393 5.27 14.01 0.98
CA ARG A 393 6.26 12.98 0.57
C ARG A 393 5.58 11.82 -0.14
N ASP A 394 4.45 11.34 0.39
CA ASP A 394 3.68 10.26 -0.22
C ASP A 394 3.19 10.66 -1.63
N ILE A 395 2.57 11.84 -1.77
CA ILE A 395 2.11 12.35 -3.08
C ILE A 395 3.28 12.53 -4.04
N GLN A 396 4.41 13.08 -3.58
CA GLN A 396 5.60 13.23 -4.41
C GLN A 396 6.05 11.89 -4.98
N LEU A 397 6.06 10.83 -4.18
CA LEU A 397 6.43 9.49 -4.63
C LEU A 397 5.40 8.95 -5.62
N MET A 398 4.11 9.10 -5.35
CA MET A 398 3.04 8.71 -6.27
C MET A 398 3.24 9.35 -7.66
N LYS A 399 3.45 10.68 -7.72
CA LYS A 399 3.68 11.38 -8.99
C LYS A 399 4.99 10.96 -9.67
N LYS A 400 6.07 10.70 -8.90
CA LYS A 400 7.36 10.23 -9.46
C LYS A 400 7.29 8.81 -10.03
N PHE A 401 6.37 8.00 -9.53
CA PHE A 401 6.20 6.58 -9.88
C PHE A 401 4.95 6.31 -10.73
N ASN A 402 4.44 7.33 -11.44
CA ASN A 402 3.34 7.23 -12.41
C ASN A 402 1.99 6.78 -11.81
N ILE A 403 1.79 6.95 -10.49
CA ILE A 403 0.52 6.71 -9.82
C ILE A 403 -0.39 7.93 -10.06
N ASN A 404 -1.64 7.68 -10.45
CA ASN A 404 -2.64 8.72 -10.70
C ASN A 404 -3.87 8.66 -9.77
N ALA A 405 -3.97 7.63 -8.93
CA ALA A 405 -5.11 7.42 -8.07
C ALA A 405 -4.72 6.81 -6.71
N VAL A 406 -5.52 7.08 -5.69
CA VAL A 406 -5.38 6.52 -4.35
C VAL A 406 -6.74 6.10 -3.78
N ARG A 407 -6.80 4.95 -3.13
CA ARG A 407 -7.94 4.54 -2.31
C ARG A 407 -7.59 4.75 -0.84
N THR A 408 -8.47 5.40 -0.08
CA THR A 408 -8.26 5.67 1.35
C THR A 408 -8.60 4.44 2.19
N SER A 409 -7.73 3.44 2.15
CA SER A 409 -7.94 2.14 2.81
C SER A 409 -7.85 2.28 4.34
N HIS A 410 -8.89 1.98 5.13
CA HIS A 410 -10.29 1.76 4.76
C HIS A 410 -11.20 2.67 5.57
N TYR A 411 -10.98 3.98 5.38
CA TYR A 411 -11.62 5.03 6.14
C TYR A 411 -11.34 6.41 5.52
N PRO A 412 -12.09 7.45 5.93
CA PRO A 412 -11.81 8.81 5.50
C PRO A 412 -10.45 9.28 6.06
N ASN A 413 -9.54 9.69 5.18
CA ASN A 413 -8.29 10.33 5.57
C ASN A 413 -8.54 11.76 6.08
N SER A 414 -7.49 12.43 6.56
CA SER A 414 -7.57 13.85 6.93
C SER A 414 -8.02 14.73 5.74
N GLU A 415 -8.74 15.79 6.04
CA GLU A 415 -9.15 16.86 5.13
C GLU A 415 -7.94 17.45 4.39
N ILE A 416 -6.79 17.56 5.08
CA ILE A 416 -5.53 18.01 4.49
C ILE A 416 -5.07 17.08 3.36
N TRP A 417 -5.28 15.77 3.49
CA TRP A 417 -4.93 14.81 2.44
C TRP A 417 -5.74 15.07 1.17
N LEU A 418 -7.04 15.33 1.31
CA LEU A 418 -7.93 15.61 0.17
C LEU A 418 -7.61 16.96 -0.48
N ASP A 419 -7.31 17.99 0.33
CA ASP A 419 -6.80 19.28 -0.16
C ASP A 419 -5.53 19.13 -1.00
N LEU A 420 -4.62 18.25 -0.60
CA LEU A 420 -3.40 17.98 -1.34
C LEU A 420 -3.68 17.14 -2.60
N CYS A 421 -4.59 16.16 -2.55
CA CYS A 421 -4.99 15.41 -3.74
C CYS A 421 -5.66 16.30 -4.81
N ASP A 422 -6.49 17.26 -4.37
CA ASP A 422 -7.06 18.29 -5.25
C ASP A 422 -5.96 19.12 -5.93
N GLU A 423 -4.98 19.58 -5.14
CA GLU A 423 -3.91 20.48 -5.59
C GLU A 423 -2.88 19.81 -6.51
N TYR A 424 -2.49 18.57 -6.19
CA TYR A 424 -1.42 17.85 -6.90
C TYR A 424 -1.96 16.87 -7.96
N GLY A 425 -3.28 16.69 -8.03
CA GLY A 425 -3.95 15.87 -9.03
C GLY A 425 -3.77 14.38 -8.78
N LEU A 426 -4.60 13.82 -7.90
CA LEU A 426 -4.81 12.39 -7.74
C LEU A 426 -6.31 12.11 -7.71
N TYR A 427 -6.74 11.07 -8.42
CA TYR A 427 -8.10 10.55 -8.27
C TYR A 427 -8.22 9.81 -6.93
N VAL A 428 -9.28 10.08 -6.18
CA VAL A 428 -9.50 9.51 -4.85
C VAL A 428 -10.77 8.67 -4.85
N VAL A 429 -10.66 7.45 -4.32
CA VAL A 429 -11.81 6.68 -3.81
C VAL A 429 -11.92 7.03 -2.33
N GLY A 430 -12.95 7.80 -1.97
CA GLY A 430 -13.26 8.13 -0.57
C GLY A 430 -14.05 6.99 0.05
N GLU A 431 -13.53 6.37 1.10
CA GLU A 431 -14.10 5.16 1.71
C GLU A 431 -14.55 5.38 3.14
N ALA A 432 -15.78 4.96 3.47
CA ALA A 432 -16.30 5.07 4.82
C ALA A 432 -15.57 4.10 5.77
N ASN A 433 -15.48 4.48 7.05
CA ASN A 433 -14.78 3.72 8.09
C ASN A 433 -15.63 2.53 8.56
N ILE A 434 -15.91 1.56 7.67
CA ILE A 434 -16.75 0.39 7.95
C ILE A 434 -16.00 -0.86 7.49
N GLU A 435 -15.51 -1.65 8.44
CA GLU A 435 -14.96 -2.98 8.20
C GLU A 435 -15.28 -3.92 9.37
N SER A 436 -15.85 -5.08 9.09
CA SER A 436 -16.25 -6.07 10.11
C SER A 436 -15.79 -7.47 9.74
N HIS A 437 -14.58 -7.58 9.19
CA HIS A 437 -14.00 -8.79 8.62
C HIS A 437 -14.10 -9.98 9.59
N GLY A 438 -13.79 -9.76 10.87
CA GLY A 438 -13.84 -10.75 11.94
C GLY A 438 -15.22 -11.34 12.24
N MET A 439 -16.31 -10.71 11.79
CA MET A 439 -17.68 -11.26 11.90
C MET A 439 -18.04 -12.21 10.76
N GLY A 440 -17.26 -12.20 9.67
CA GLY A 440 -17.51 -12.97 8.47
C GLY A 440 -18.69 -12.44 7.63
N TYR A 441 -18.97 -13.15 6.53
CA TYR A 441 -19.88 -12.71 5.47
C TYR A 441 -21.18 -13.52 5.39
N ASP A 442 -21.40 -14.46 6.31
CA ASP A 442 -22.67 -15.18 6.42
C ASP A 442 -23.80 -14.17 6.70
N ILE A 443 -24.82 -14.15 5.85
CA ILE A 443 -25.94 -13.20 5.91
C ILE A 443 -26.71 -13.22 7.24
N THR A 444 -26.59 -14.32 8.01
CA THR A 444 -27.21 -14.49 9.34
C THR A 444 -26.34 -13.97 10.48
N LEU A 445 -25.04 -13.76 10.25
CA LEU A 445 -24.07 -13.36 11.26
C LEU A 445 -23.50 -11.96 11.03
N THR A 446 -23.28 -11.59 9.76
CA THR A 446 -22.57 -10.38 9.34
C THR A 446 -23.20 -9.10 9.88
N MET A 447 -22.36 -8.10 10.20
CA MET A 447 -22.83 -6.79 10.66
C MET A 447 -23.58 -6.03 9.57
N ALA A 448 -23.32 -6.33 8.30
CA ALA A 448 -24.02 -5.75 7.15
C ALA A 448 -25.53 -6.02 7.12
N ASN A 449 -26.01 -7.05 7.83
CA ASN A 449 -27.41 -7.47 7.80
C ASN A 449 -28.06 -7.53 9.18
N ARG A 450 -27.53 -6.74 10.13
CA ARG A 450 -28.12 -6.57 11.47
C ARG A 450 -28.78 -5.19 11.58
N PRO A 451 -30.12 -5.08 11.56
CA PRO A 451 -30.79 -3.79 11.54
C PRO A 451 -30.49 -2.86 12.74
N SER A 452 -30.12 -3.40 13.91
CA SER A 452 -29.71 -2.56 15.06
C SER A 452 -28.45 -1.73 14.77
N TRP A 453 -27.60 -2.18 13.84
CA TRP A 453 -26.37 -1.51 13.41
C TRP A 453 -26.56 -0.56 12.23
N MET A 454 -27.79 -0.43 11.70
CA MET A 454 -28.09 0.44 10.55
C MET A 454 -27.62 1.88 10.79
N GLN A 455 -27.95 2.45 11.96
CA GLN A 455 -27.61 3.84 12.27
C GLN A 455 -26.08 4.05 12.32
N ALA A 456 -25.33 3.09 12.88
CA ALA A 456 -23.88 3.15 12.92
C ALA A 456 -23.26 3.10 11.49
N HIS A 457 -23.79 2.26 10.60
CA HIS A 457 -23.35 2.21 9.20
C HIS A 457 -23.70 3.51 8.45
N LEU A 458 -24.95 3.95 8.54
CA LEU A 458 -25.43 5.15 7.85
C LEU A 458 -24.68 6.40 8.30
N ALA A 459 -24.45 6.56 9.62
CA ALA A 459 -23.73 7.70 10.15
C ALA A 459 -22.30 7.81 9.58
N ARG A 460 -21.60 6.69 9.36
CA ARG A 460 -20.22 6.68 8.82
C ARG A 460 -20.18 7.08 7.35
N VAL A 461 -21.12 6.62 6.52
CA VAL A 461 -21.22 7.07 5.12
C VAL A 461 -21.71 8.52 5.01
N GLU A 462 -22.67 8.92 5.84
CA GLU A 462 -23.21 10.28 5.86
C GLU A 462 -22.15 11.30 6.23
N ARG A 463 -21.45 11.07 7.34
CA ARG A 463 -20.42 11.98 7.83
C ARG A 463 -19.24 12.07 6.86
N MET A 464 -18.87 10.99 6.17
CA MET A 464 -17.85 11.05 5.13
C MET A 464 -18.29 11.97 3.98
N ILE A 465 -19.46 11.70 3.38
CA ILE A 465 -19.94 12.49 2.23
C ILE A 465 -20.14 13.95 2.63
N GLU A 466 -20.77 14.23 3.78
CA GLU A 466 -21.05 15.61 4.16
C GLU A 466 -19.78 16.43 4.40
N ARG A 467 -18.73 15.83 4.96
CA ARG A 467 -17.43 16.49 5.15
C ARG A 467 -16.74 16.76 3.81
N ASP A 468 -16.78 15.78 2.91
CA ASP A 468 -15.86 15.72 1.77
C ASP A 468 -16.48 16.06 0.39
N LYS A 469 -17.80 16.29 0.32
CA LYS A 469 -18.59 16.50 -0.91
C LYS A 469 -18.04 17.51 -1.92
N ASN A 470 -17.30 18.51 -1.46
CA ASN A 470 -16.79 19.60 -2.31
C ASN A 470 -15.42 19.28 -2.97
N HIS A 471 -14.74 18.20 -2.58
CA HIS A 471 -13.43 17.87 -3.13
C HIS A 471 -13.52 17.37 -4.59
N ALA A 472 -12.68 17.94 -5.46
CA ALA A 472 -12.62 17.58 -6.88
C ALA A 472 -12.00 16.20 -7.10
N SER A 473 -11.01 15.87 -6.27
CA SER A 473 -10.23 14.63 -6.29
C SER A 473 -11.05 13.39 -5.99
N ILE A 474 -12.07 13.48 -5.14
CA ILE A 474 -12.97 12.36 -4.90
C ILE A 474 -13.81 12.14 -6.14
N VAL A 475 -13.58 11.02 -6.80
CA VAL A 475 -14.28 10.64 -8.04
C VAL A 475 -15.17 9.41 -7.86
N ILE A 476 -14.99 8.66 -6.78
CA ILE A 476 -15.77 7.47 -6.43
C ILE A 476 -15.98 7.48 -4.91
N TRP A 477 -17.18 7.12 -4.46
CA TRP A 477 -17.43 6.80 -3.05
C TRP A 477 -17.40 5.28 -2.84
N SER A 478 -16.82 4.84 -1.73
CA SER A 478 -16.85 3.44 -1.29
C SER A 478 -17.59 3.33 0.03
N MET A 479 -18.50 2.36 0.14
CA MET A 479 -19.32 2.17 1.34
C MET A 479 -18.53 1.60 2.54
N GLY A 480 -17.38 0.98 2.29
CA GLY A 480 -16.57 0.30 3.30
C GLY A 480 -15.76 -0.83 2.68
N ASN A 481 -15.24 -1.70 3.53
CA ASN A 481 -14.37 -2.82 3.15
C ASN A 481 -14.78 -4.09 3.89
N GLU A 482 -14.74 -5.25 3.22
CA GLU A 482 -14.80 -6.58 3.86
C GLU A 482 -15.76 -6.71 5.06
N ALA A 483 -16.99 -6.22 4.92
CA ALA A 483 -17.97 -6.16 6.01
C ALA A 483 -19.24 -6.99 5.75
N GLY A 484 -19.18 -7.91 4.78
CA GLY A 484 -20.35 -8.67 4.27
C GLY A 484 -21.31 -7.80 3.46
N ASN A 485 -22.50 -8.30 3.11
CA ASN A 485 -23.53 -7.50 2.45
C ASN A 485 -24.91 -7.69 3.08
N GLY A 486 -25.83 -6.77 2.86
CA GLY A 486 -27.21 -6.89 3.35
C GLY A 486 -27.91 -5.56 3.61
N TYR A 487 -28.95 -5.62 4.45
CA TYR A 487 -29.88 -4.51 4.72
C TYR A 487 -29.19 -3.17 5.01
N ASN A 488 -28.10 -3.17 5.77
CA ASN A 488 -27.38 -1.95 6.16
C ASN A 488 -26.68 -1.29 4.96
N PHE A 489 -26.01 -2.08 4.11
CA PHE A 489 -25.36 -1.57 2.90
C PHE A 489 -26.33 -1.18 1.80
N TYR A 490 -27.44 -1.91 1.63
CA TYR A 490 -28.50 -1.48 0.70
C TYR A 490 -29.04 -0.10 1.04
N SER A 491 -29.21 0.19 2.34
CA SER A 491 -29.71 1.48 2.79
C SER A 491 -28.66 2.58 2.68
N CYS A 492 -27.39 2.27 2.97
CA CYS A 492 -26.27 3.18 2.71
C CYS A 492 -26.20 3.53 1.22
N TYR A 493 -26.25 2.54 0.32
CA TYR A 493 -26.22 2.75 -1.12
C TYR A 493 -27.36 3.67 -1.58
N LEU A 494 -28.60 3.36 -1.21
CA LEU A 494 -29.76 4.17 -1.60
C LEU A 494 -29.64 5.62 -1.11
N TRP A 495 -29.19 5.82 0.14
CA TRP A 495 -28.96 7.15 0.69
C TRP A 495 -27.85 7.89 -0.08
N MET A 496 -26.71 7.24 -0.34
CA MET A 496 -25.58 7.83 -1.06
C MET A 496 -25.96 8.22 -2.49
N LYS A 497 -26.70 7.35 -3.21
CA LYS A 497 -27.20 7.65 -4.57
C LYS A 497 -28.19 8.82 -4.59
N GLN A 498 -29.02 8.95 -3.55
CA GLN A 498 -29.92 10.10 -3.40
C GLN A 498 -29.15 11.38 -3.07
N ARG A 499 -28.10 11.28 -2.25
CA ARG A 499 -27.37 12.43 -1.72
C ARG A 499 -26.36 13.02 -2.70
N ASP A 500 -25.61 12.19 -3.41
CA ASP A 500 -24.62 12.60 -4.40
C ASP A 500 -24.74 11.75 -5.68
N PRO A 501 -25.68 12.09 -6.58
CA PRO A 501 -25.81 11.39 -7.85
C PRO A 501 -24.66 11.68 -8.82
N GLY A 502 -23.79 12.66 -8.52
CA GLY A 502 -22.70 13.10 -9.39
C GLY A 502 -21.44 12.23 -9.31
N ARG A 503 -21.40 11.28 -8.35
CA ARG A 503 -20.30 10.32 -8.20
C ARG A 503 -20.84 8.88 -8.13
N PRO A 504 -20.16 7.89 -8.75
CA PRO A 504 -20.50 6.49 -8.58
C PRO A 504 -20.17 6.01 -7.17
N VAL A 505 -20.92 5.00 -6.72
CA VAL A 505 -20.72 4.28 -5.46
C VAL A 505 -20.21 2.87 -5.76
N GLN A 506 -19.14 2.46 -5.09
CA GLN A 506 -18.63 1.10 -5.16
C GLN A 506 -18.74 0.39 -3.81
N TYR A 507 -18.91 -0.93 -3.83
CA TYR A 507 -18.72 -1.76 -2.67
C TYR A 507 -18.32 -3.17 -3.09
N GLU A 508 -17.16 -3.63 -2.61
CA GLU A 508 -16.56 -4.86 -3.13
C GLU A 508 -17.32 -6.11 -2.70
N ARG A 509 -17.96 -6.10 -1.51
CA ARG A 509 -18.76 -7.23 -1.01
C ARG A 509 -20.18 -7.30 -1.54
N ALA A 510 -20.58 -6.39 -2.44
CA ALA A 510 -21.83 -6.52 -3.21
C ALA A 510 -21.75 -7.65 -4.26
N VAL A 511 -21.27 -8.83 -3.88
CA VAL A 511 -20.96 -9.96 -4.75
C VAL A 511 -22.16 -10.90 -4.84
N ALA A 512 -22.62 -11.17 -6.06
CA ALA A 512 -23.59 -12.24 -6.33
C ALA A 512 -22.91 -13.58 -6.68
N ASP A 513 -21.83 -13.55 -7.48
CA ASP A 513 -20.99 -14.71 -7.80
C ASP A 513 -19.56 -14.24 -8.09
N TYR A 514 -18.66 -14.46 -7.14
CA TYR A 514 -17.28 -14.00 -7.25
C TYR A 514 -16.52 -14.63 -8.42
N LYS A 515 -16.79 -15.91 -8.73
CA LYS A 515 -16.08 -16.64 -9.78
C LYS A 515 -16.42 -16.12 -11.18
N LYS A 516 -17.61 -15.56 -11.34
CA LYS A 516 -18.09 -14.97 -12.59
C LYS A 516 -17.94 -13.44 -12.62
N PHE A 517 -17.44 -12.86 -11.54
CA PHE A 517 -17.40 -11.43 -11.31
C PHE A 517 -18.75 -10.72 -11.51
N THR A 518 -19.82 -11.29 -10.96
CA THR A 518 -21.15 -10.66 -10.98
C THR A 518 -21.48 -10.03 -9.65
N TRP A 519 -21.84 -8.75 -9.67
CA TRP A 519 -22.18 -7.93 -8.50
C TRP A 519 -23.69 -7.72 -8.41
N GLU A 520 -24.18 -7.54 -7.18
CA GLU A 520 -25.53 -7.05 -6.86
C GLU A 520 -25.71 -5.58 -7.32
N TRP A 521 -26.91 -5.04 -7.11
CA TRP A 521 -27.33 -3.74 -7.65
C TRP A 521 -26.83 -2.53 -6.84
N ASP A 522 -26.35 -2.77 -5.62
CA ASP A 522 -25.83 -1.80 -4.66
C ASP A 522 -24.34 -1.46 -4.88
N SER A 523 -23.86 -1.64 -6.11
CA SER A 523 -22.55 -1.14 -6.57
C SER A 523 -22.60 -0.78 -8.05
N ASP A 524 -22.19 0.45 -8.37
CA ASP A 524 -22.08 0.98 -9.73
C ASP A 524 -20.87 0.38 -10.48
N ILE A 525 -19.89 -0.16 -9.76
CA ILE A 525 -18.60 -0.64 -10.26
C ILE A 525 -18.41 -2.11 -9.87
N ILE A 526 -17.88 -2.93 -10.78
CA ILE A 526 -17.37 -4.27 -10.45
C ILE A 526 -15.94 -4.10 -9.93
N ASN A 527 -15.74 -4.22 -8.63
CA ASN A 527 -14.49 -3.80 -7.99
C ASN A 527 -13.79 -4.89 -7.18
N PRO A 528 -13.55 -6.11 -7.70
CA PRO A 528 -13.02 -7.24 -6.94
C PRO A 528 -11.64 -7.01 -6.34
N MET A 529 -11.34 -7.79 -5.30
CA MET A 529 -10.00 -7.95 -4.72
C MET A 529 -9.24 -9.16 -5.28
N TYR A 530 -8.02 -8.94 -5.77
CA TYR A 530 -7.10 -10.00 -6.21
C TYR A 530 -7.70 -10.97 -7.27
N PRO A 531 -8.40 -10.50 -8.31
CA PRO A 531 -8.83 -11.39 -9.38
C PRO A 531 -7.60 -11.96 -10.08
N SER A 532 -7.61 -13.26 -10.41
CA SER A 532 -6.49 -13.83 -11.18
C SER A 532 -6.53 -13.34 -12.63
N PRO A 533 -5.37 -13.24 -13.33
CA PRO A 533 -5.33 -12.95 -14.76
C PRO A 533 -6.20 -13.90 -15.61
N ALA A 534 -6.28 -15.17 -15.23
CA ALA A 534 -7.17 -16.14 -15.88
C ALA A 534 -8.65 -15.79 -15.67
N GLY A 535 -9.06 -15.45 -14.44
CA GLY A 535 -10.42 -15.01 -14.16
C GLY A 535 -10.81 -13.75 -14.93
N MET A 536 -9.88 -12.80 -15.11
CA MET A 536 -10.12 -11.63 -15.95
C MET A 536 -10.39 -12.01 -17.41
N LEU A 537 -9.62 -12.92 -17.98
CA LEU A 537 -9.86 -13.40 -19.34
C LEU A 537 -11.20 -14.15 -19.47
N ASP A 538 -11.56 -14.94 -18.46
CA ASP A 538 -12.88 -15.59 -18.39
C ASP A 538 -14.02 -14.56 -18.33
N TYR A 539 -13.84 -13.45 -17.58
CA TYR A 539 -14.81 -12.36 -17.56
C TYR A 539 -15.00 -11.73 -18.95
N VAL A 540 -13.92 -11.44 -19.68
CA VAL A 540 -13.99 -10.90 -21.05
C VAL A 540 -14.79 -11.83 -21.95
N LYS A 541 -14.51 -13.13 -21.89
CA LYS A 541 -15.20 -14.15 -22.69
C LYS A 541 -16.69 -14.23 -22.38
N ASN A 542 -17.05 -14.15 -21.10
CA ASN A 542 -18.43 -14.31 -20.64
C ASN A 542 -19.25 -13.02 -20.68
N THR A 543 -18.60 -11.86 -20.78
CA THR A 543 -19.24 -10.53 -20.75
C THR A 543 -18.78 -9.68 -21.94
N PRO A 544 -19.19 -9.99 -23.19
CA PRO A 544 -18.74 -9.24 -24.37
C PRO A 544 -19.21 -7.78 -24.40
N HIS A 545 -20.27 -7.45 -23.66
CA HIS A 545 -20.83 -6.10 -23.55
C HIS A 545 -20.98 -5.70 -22.08
N PRO A 546 -19.88 -5.31 -21.40
CA PRO A 546 -19.94 -4.91 -20.00
C PRO A 546 -20.79 -3.63 -19.84
N VAL A 547 -21.65 -3.62 -18.82
CA VAL A 547 -22.54 -2.49 -18.50
C VAL A 547 -22.09 -1.69 -17.27
N ARG A 548 -21.12 -2.22 -16.52
CA ARG A 548 -20.45 -1.56 -15.39
C ARG A 548 -18.93 -1.59 -15.63
N PRO A 549 -18.20 -0.55 -15.21
CA PRO A 549 -16.74 -0.57 -15.26
C PRO A 549 -16.19 -1.62 -14.29
N PHE A 550 -15.08 -2.22 -14.68
CA PHE A 550 -14.31 -3.13 -13.82
C PHE A 550 -13.02 -2.43 -13.37
N ILE A 551 -12.92 -2.14 -12.08
CA ILE A 551 -11.79 -1.44 -11.45
C ILE A 551 -11.45 -2.16 -10.16
N MET A 552 -10.33 -2.89 -10.13
CA MET A 552 -9.95 -3.71 -8.96
C MET A 552 -9.70 -2.80 -7.75
N CYS A 553 -10.45 -2.96 -6.66
CA CYS A 553 -10.18 -2.16 -5.46
C CYS A 553 -8.87 -2.59 -4.79
N GLU A 554 -8.44 -3.84 -4.99
CA GLU A 554 -7.15 -4.38 -4.58
C GLU A 554 -6.66 -5.39 -5.60
N TYR A 555 -5.38 -5.33 -5.98
CA TYR A 555 -4.72 -6.36 -6.77
C TYR A 555 -3.21 -6.32 -6.54
N ALA A 556 -2.48 -7.32 -7.05
CA ALA A 556 -1.02 -7.36 -7.03
C ALA A 556 -0.42 -7.13 -5.63
N HIS A 557 -0.74 -8.02 -4.68
CA HIS A 557 -0.33 -7.91 -3.28
C HIS A 557 1.20 -7.81 -3.13
N ALA A 558 1.70 -6.74 -2.54
CA ALA A 558 3.12 -6.35 -2.56
C ALA A 558 3.92 -6.75 -1.30
N MET A 559 3.43 -7.74 -0.53
CA MET A 559 4.12 -8.26 0.66
C MET A 559 5.49 -8.87 0.34
N GLY A 560 6.52 -8.35 1.02
CA GLY A 560 7.88 -8.82 0.84
C GLY A 560 8.36 -8.72 -0.62
N ASN A 561 8.98 -9.79 -1.12
CA ASN A 561 9.52 -9.87 -2.46
C ASN A 561 8.44 -10.40 -3.41
N SER A 562 7.63 -9.49 -3.99
CA SER A 562 6.39 -9.83 -4.70
C SER A 562 6.24 -9.10 -6.04
N LEU A 563 5.01 -8.81 -6.49
CA LEU A 563 4.66 -8.09 -7.72
C LEU A 563 5.11 -8.79 -9.03
N GLY A 564 5.16 -10.12 -9.00
CA GLY A 564 5.68 -11.01 -10.04
C GLY A 564 4.99 -10.89 -11.38
N ASN A 565 3.66 -10.97 -11.46
CA ASN A 565 2.93 -11.01 -12.74
C ASN A 565 2.29 -9.65 -13.09
N PHE A 566 2.87 -8.56 -12.63
CA PHE A 566 2.29 -7.23 -12.79
C PHE A 566 2.09 -6.84 -14.26
N THR A 567 3.06 -7.17 -15.11
CA THR A 567 2.98 -6.95 -16.55
C THR A 567 1.81 -7.71 -17.18
N ASP A 568 1.48 -8.92 -16.69
CA ASP A 568 0.37 -9.72 -17.21
C ASP A 568 -1.00 -9.06 -16.95
N TYR A 569 -1.19 -8.51 -15.76
CA TYR A 569 -2.39 -7.72 -15.46
C TYR A 569 -2.54 -6.57 -16.46
N TRP A 570 -1.46 -5.82 -16.68
CA TRP A 570 -1.50 -4.62 -17.50
C TRP A 570 -1.60 -4.89 -19.00
N ASP A 571 -1.07 -6.02 -19.47
CA ASP A 571 -1.31 -6.49 -20.82
C ASP A 571 -2.79 -6.83 -21.01
N ILE A 572 -3.43 -7.51 -20.05
CA ILE A 572 -4.87 -7.81 -20.12
C ILE A 572 -5.69 -6.51 -20.08
N ILE A 573 -5.37 -5.59 -19.18
CA ILE A 573 -6.07 -4.29 -19.06
C ILE A 573 -5.97 -3.50 -20.36
N ARG A 574 -4.76 -3.32 -20.91
CA ARG A 574 -4.54 -2.52 -22.12
C ARG A 574 -5.08 -3.16 -23.38
N ASN A 575 -5.10 -4.50 -23.46
CA ASN A 575 -5.69 -5.21 -24.61
C ASN A 575 -7.22 -5.29 -24.53
N ASN A 576 -7.83 -5.07 -23.37
CA ASN A 576 -9.28 -5.16 -23.15
C ASN A 576 -9.83 -3.91 -22.47
N ARG A 577 -9.49 -2.72 -22.98
CA ARG A 577 -9.88 -1.41 -22.39
C ARG A 577 -11.40 -1.16 -22.32
N GLN A 578 -12.20 -1.91 -23.07
CA GLN A 578 -13.66 -1.86 -22.95
C GLN A 578 -14.17 -2.56 -21.68
N HIS A 579 -13.36 -3.45 -21.11
CA HIS A 579 -13.70 -4.25 -19.93
C HIS A 579 -13.03 -3.72 -18.68
N PHE A 580 -11.74 -3.38 -18.76
CA PHE A 580 -10.93 -3.08 -17.59
C PHE A 580 -10.37 -1.66 -17.62
N GLN A 581 -10.44 -0.97 -16.47
CA GLN A 581 -9.88 0.36 -16.28
C GLN A 581 -8.84 0.42 -15.17
N GLY A 582 -8.14 -0.69 -14.92
CA GLY A 582 -7.04 -0.76 -13.94
C GLY A 582 -7.53 -1.08 -12.53
N GLY A 583 -6.88 -0.49 -11.52
CA GLY A 583 -7.16 -0.77 -10.11
C GLY A 583 -6.12 -0.20 -9.16
N PHE A 584 -6.17 -0.66 -7.90
CA PHE A 584 -5.31 -0.18 -6.82
C PHE A 584 -4.44 -1.31 -6.26
N ILE A 585 -3.12 -1.14 -6.29
CA ILE A 585 -2.19 -2.10 -5.69
C ILE A 585 -2.40 -2.15 -4.17
N TRP A 586 -2.25 -3.34 -3.57
CA TRP A 586 -2.19 -3.50 -2.12
C TRP A 586 -0.75 -3.74 -1.65
N ASP A 587 -0.07 -2.80 -0.99
CA ASP A 587 -0.48 -1.41 -0.73
C ASP A 587 0.68 -0.41 -0.93
N PHE A 588 0.48 0.86 -0.54
CA PHE A 588 1.46 1.92 -0.80
C PHE A 588 2.71 1.78 0.08
N VAL A 589 2.57 1.54 1.39
CA VAL A 589 3.68 1.60 2.33
C VAL A 589 3.54 0.58 3.45
N ASP A 590 4.65 -0.07 3.82
CA ASP A 590 4.66 -0.95 4.98
C ASP A 590 4.18 -0.22 6.23
N GLN A 591 3.26 -0.85 6.96
CA GLN A 591 2.80 -0.42 8.27
C GLN A 591 3.79 -0.88 9.35
N CYS A 592 5.10 -0.70 9.19
CA CYS A 592 6.08 -1.11 10.20
C CYS A 592 6.55 0.07 11.05
N PHE A 593 6.66 -0.13 12.36
CA PHE A 593 7.21 0.91 13.25
C PHE A 593 8.73 0.82 13.34
N GLN A 594 9.37 1.97 13.46
CA GLN A 594 10.82 2.05 13.57
C GLN A 594 11.27 2.00 15.03
N ARG A 595 12.20 1.09 15.34
CA ARG A 595 12.90 1.02 16.62
C ARG A 595 14.40 0.95 16.42
N ILE A 596 15.15 1.26 17.46
CA ILE A 596 16.60 1.02 17.53
C ILE A 596 16.83 -0.17 18.46
N ASN A 597 17.47 -1.22 17.98
CA ASN A 597 17.76 -2.40 18.80
C ASN A 597 18.96 -2.15 19.74
N SER A 598 19.29 -3.15 20.57
CA SER A 598 20.41 -3.07 21.52
C SER A 598 21.79 -2.92 20.88
N LYS A 599 21.93 -3.20 19.57
CA LYS A 599 23.17 -3.02 18.79
C LYS A 599 23.29 -1.62 18.18
N GLY A 600 22.22 -0.82 18.22
CA GLY A 600 22.15 0.48 17.56
C GLY A 600 21.61 0.44 16.13
N ASP A 601 21.17 -0.71 15.65
CA ASP A 601 20.61 -0.85 14.30
C ASP A 601 19.14 -0.41 14.29
N THR A 602 18.72 0.17 13.15
CA THR A 602 17.32 0.45 12.90
C THR A 602 16.58 -0.84 12.51
N VAL A 603 15.51 -1.14 13.24
CA VAL A 603 14.63 -2.29 13.01
C VAL A 603 13.24 -1.79 12.70
N TYR A 604 12.60 -2.43 11.72
CA TYR A 604 11.21 -2.15 11.38
C TYR A 604 10.36 -3.31 11.89
N THR A 605 9.66 -3.04 12.98
CA THR A 605 8.90 -4.02 13.74
C THR A 605 7.50 -4.20 13.18
N TYR A 606 6.94 -5.38 13.42
CA TYR A 606 5.62 -5.81 12.99
C TYR A 606 4.91 -6.54 14.16
N GLY A 607 3.77 -7.19 13.89
CA GLY A 607 3.04 -7.92 14.93
C GLY A 607 3.92 -8.95 15.64
N GLY A 608 3.76 -9.09 16.96
CA GLY A 608 4.56 -9.98 17.81
C GLY A 608 5.76 -9.30 18.49
N ASP A 609 6.14 -8.07 18.08
CA ASP A 609 7.23 -7.31 18.71
C ASP A 609 6.81 -6.50 19.95
N TYR A 610 5.50 -6.40 20.21
CA TYR A 610 4.94 -5.51 21.23
C TYR A 610 4.00 -6.25 22.18
N GLU A 611 3.21 -7.15 21.62
CA GLU A 611 2.12 -7.83 22.28
C GLU A 611 2.61 -8.86 23.31
N PRO A 612 1.85 -9.12 24.39
CA PRO A 612 2.10 -10.27 25.24
C PRO A 612 1.88 -11.57 24.46
N LYS A 613 2.43 -12.68 24.95
CA LYS A 613 2.42 -13.97 24.23
C LYS A 613 1.01 -14.50 23.97
N GLU A 614 0.05 -14.16 24.83
CA GLU A 614 -1.34 -14.60 24.76
C GLU A 614 -2.19 -13.77 23.78
N ALA A 615 -1.71 -12.60 23.36
CA ALA A 615 -2.42 -11.73 22.44
C ALA A 615 -2.43 -12.29 21.01
N ILE A 616 -3.51 -11.99 20.29
CA ILE A 616 -3.65 -12.33 18.87
C ILE A 616 -2.83 -11.33 18.06
N THR A 617 -2.03 -11.85 17.12
CA THR A 617 -1.25 -11.03 16.20
C THR A 617 -1.03 -11.76 14.87
N ASP A 618 -1.05 -11.02 13.76
CA ASP A 618 -0.85 -11.52 12.40
C ASP A 618 0.55 -11.20 11.83
N TRP A 619 1.51 -10.97 12.74
CA TRP A 619 2.94 -10.96 12.44
C TRP A 619 3.31 -9.96 11.33
N ASN A 620 4.04 -10.42 10.31
CA ASN A 620 4.62 -9.57 9.27
C ASN A 620 3.65 -9.18 8.17
N TYR A 621 2.35 -9.52 8.29
CA TYR A 621 1.33 -8.99 7.39
C TYR A 621 1.28 -7.45 7.41
N ALA A 622 1.90 -6.77 8.38
CA ALA A 622 2.07 -5.31 8.35
C ALA A 622 2.95 -4.81 7.18
N ALA A 623 3.78 -5.67 6.58
CA ALA A 623 4.78 -5.31 5.57
C ALA A 623 4.33 -5.63 4.13
N LYS A 624 3.37 -4.85 3.60
CA LYS A 624 2.70 -5.09 2.30
C LYS A 624 2.94 -3.99 1.26
N GLY A 625 3.90 -3.11 1.49
CA GLY A 625 4.09 -1.89 0.71
C GLY A 625 4.85 -2.07 -0.61
N ILE A 626 4.47 -1.27 -1.61
CA ILE A 626 5.35 -0.92 -2.73
C ILE A 626 6.57 -0.12 -2.25
N PHE A 627 6.40 0.65 -1.17
CA PHE A 627 7.47 1.36 -0.49
C PHE A 627 7.67 0.81 0.92
N TYR A 628 8.93 0.79 1.34
CA TYR A 628 9.33 0.49 2.72
C TYR A 628 8.73 1.51 3.69
N ALA A 629 8.64 1.22 4.99
CA ALA A 629 8.01 2.12 5.97
C ALA A 629 8.60 3.56 5.99
N ASN A 630 9.90 3.68 5.70
CA ASN A 630 10.61 4.96 5.55
C ASN A 630 10.51 5.58 4.14
N ARG A 631 9.62 5.06 3.30
CA ARG A 631 9.35 5.45 1.91
C ARG A 631 10.48 5.15 0.91
N THR A 632 11.44 4.30 1.28
CA THR A 632 12.43 3.77 0.31
C THR A 632 11.72 2.85 -0.69
N PRO A 633 11.95 2.98 -2.01
CA PRO A 633 11.33 2.09 -2.99
C PRO A 633 11.88 0.67 -2.84
N TYR A 634 10.97 -0.31 -2.71
CA TYR A 634 11.33 -1.71 -2.91
C TYR A 634 11.72 -1.96 -4.38
N PRO A 635 12.43 -3.05 -4.68
CA PRO A 635 12.78 -3.40 -6.05
C PRO A 635 11.56 -3.51 -6.98
N HIS A 636 10.42 -3.98 -6.49
CA HIS A 636 9.16 -4.01 -7.26
C HIS A 636 8.56 -2.64 -7.57
N ALA A 637 8.94 -1.57 -6.87
CA ALA A 637 8.46 -0.22 -7.19
C ALA A 637 8.93 0.24 -8.57
N TRP A 638 10.13 -0.21 -9.00
CA TRP A 638 10.66 0.08 -10.34
C TRP A 638 9.86 -0.65 -11.43
N GLU A 639 9.41 -1.88 -11.15
CA GLU A 639 8.52 -2.63 -12.04
C GLU A 639 7.19 -1.89 -12.21
N MET A 640 6.58 -1.50 -11.09
CA MET A 640 5.35 -0.71 -11.11
C MET A 640 5.52 0.58 -11.92
N LYS A 641 6.58 1.36 -11.66
CA LYS A 641 6.84 2.62 -12.39
C LYS A 641 6.88 2.42 -13.90
N LYS A 642 7.60 1.37 -14.34
CA LYS A 642 7.74 1.01 -15.76
C LYS A 642 6.40 0.58 -16.35
N VAL A 643 5.65 -0.28 -15.68
CA VAL A 643 4.36 -0.79 -16.18
C VAL A 643 3.29 0.32 -16.20
N TYR A 644 3.28 1.22 -15.21
CA TYR A 644 2.37 2.37 -15.11
C TYR A 644 2.71 3.54 -16.05
N GLN A 645 3.86 3.57 -16.73
CA GLN A 645 4.20 4.72 -17.57
C GLN A 645 3.18 4.98 -18.68
N ASP A 646 2.96 6.24 -19.05
CA ASP A 646 1.99 6.63 -20.08
C ASP A 646 2.59 6.75 -21.50
N ILE A 647 3.90 6.62 -21.65
CA ILE A 647 4.57 6.74 -22.95
C ILE A 647 5.03 5.37 -23.39
N HIS A 648 4.52 4.90 -24.52
CA HIS A 648 4.87 3.61 -25.09
C HIS A 648 5.60 3.79 -26.40
N SER A 649 6.51 2.88 -26.72
CA SER A 649 7.31 3.00 -27.94
C SER A 649 7.60 1.65 -28.57
N ARG A 650 7.63 1.61 -29.90
CA ARG A 650 8.04 0.44 -30.66
C ARG A 650 8.76 0.84 -31.95
N LEU A 651 9.59 -0.05 -32.47
CA LEU A 651 10.22 0.13 -33.77
C LEU A 651 9.24 -0.27 -34.89
N VAL A 652 9.11 0.58 -35.91
CA VAL A 652 8.31 0.33 -37.13
C VAL A 652 9.18 0.40 -38.39
N GLY A 653 10.41 -0.09 -38.26
CA GLY A 653 11.46 -0.06 -39.28
C GLY A 653 12.84 -0.11 -38.63
N ALA A 654 13.91 0.01 -39.42
CA ALA A 654 15.28 -0.09 -38.91
C ALA A 654 15.69 1.08 -38.00
N ASN A 655 15.13 2.28 -38.20
CA ASN A 655 15.44 3.49 -37.44
C ASN A 655 14.24 4.40 -37.20
N THR A 656 13.02 3.87 -37.34
CA THR A 656 11.78 4.63 -37.14
C THR A 656 11.10 4.17 -35.86
N LEU A 657 10.90 5.09 -34.94
CA LEU A 657 10.24 4.89 -33.65
C LEU A 657 8.80 5.38 -33.73
N GLU A 658 7.83 4.51 -33.46
CA GLU A 658 6.45 4.91 -33.15
C GLU A 658 6.34 5.17 -31.65
N VAL A 659 5.87 6.36 -31.28
CA VAL A 659 5.61 6.76 -29.89
C VAL A 659 4.12 6.97 -29.71
N TYR A 660 3.55 6.38 -28.66
CA TYR A 660 2.14 6.49 -28.28
C TYR A 660 2.02 7.18 -26.92
N ASN A 661 1.12 8.15 -26.83
CA ASN A 661 0.77 8.85 -25.60
C ASN A 661 -0.54 8.28 -25.01
N GLU A 662 -0.45 7.51 -23.92
CA GLU A 662 -1.58 6.91 -23.20
C GLU A 662 -2.34 7.93 -22.32
N LYS A 663 -1.86 9.17 -22.20
CA LYS A 663 -2.56 10.22 -21.45
C LYS A 663 -3.82 10.70 -22.16
N PHE A 664 -4.77 11.23 -21.40
CA PHE A 664 -6.08 11.68 -21.92
C PHE A 664 -6.19 13.20 -22.04
N PHE A 665 -5.43 13.96 -21.24
CA PHE A 665 -5.61 15.41 -21.14
C PHE A 665 -4.35 16.21 -21.51
N THR A 666 -3.16 15.62 -21.44
CA THR A 666 -1.89 16.31 -21.71
C THR A 666 -1.11 15.75 -22.89
N ASP A 667 -0.57 16.65 -23.71
CA ASP A 667 0.35 16.31 -24.80
C ASP A 667 1.81 16.17 -24.31
N MET A 668 2.68 15.76 -25.22
CA MET A 668 4.09 15.53 -24.94
C MET A 668 5.01 16.73 -25.27
N ARG A 669 4.49 17.96 -25.44
CA ARG A 669 5.33 19.14 -25.74
C ARG A 669 6.36 19.44 -24.65
N ASN A 670 6.10 19.10 -23.39
CA ASN A 670 7.04 19.25 -22.28
C ASN A 670 7.99 18.04 -22.12
N VAL A 671 8.04 17.12 -23.09
CA VAL A 671 8.88 15.92 -23.02
C VAL A 671 10.03 16.03 -24.01
N LYS A 672 11.22 15.57 -23.58
CA LYS A 672 12.32 15.22 -24.47
C LYS A 672 12.59 13.72 -24.41
N LEU A 673 13.10 13.16 -25.50
CA LEU A 673 13.56 11.77 -25.58
C LEU A 673 15.09 11.75 -25.67
N ASP A 674 15.75 11.18 -24.67
CA ASP A 674 17.16 10.78 -24.76
C ASP A 674 17.20 9.31 -25.21
N TRP A 675 18.08 8.96 -26.15
CA TRP A 675 18.22 7.58 -26.64
C TRP A 675 19.68 7.15 -26.71
N GLU A 676 19.92 5.85 -26.57
CA GLU A 676 21.25 5.25 -26.74
C GLU A 676 21.15 3.85 -27.37
N ILE A 677 22.14 3.53 -28.21
CA ILE A 677 22.38 2.16 -28.68
C ILE A 677 23.36 1.51 -27.70
N ILE A 678 22.94 0.38 -27.14
CA ILE A 678 23.78 -0.51 -26.35
C ILE A 678 24.19 -1.68 -27.25
N LEU A 679 25.49 -1.83 -27.50
CA LEU A 679 26.05 -2.95 -28.26
C LEU A 679 26.89 -3.82 -27.32
N ASN A 680 26.52 -5.09 -27.19
CA ASN A 680 27.20 -6.05 -26.29
C ASN A 680 27.35 -5.50 -24.85
N GLY A 681 26.33 -4.78 -24.38
CA GLY A 681 26.27 -4.16 -23.05
C GLY A 681 26.94 -2.79 -22.92
N VAL A 682 27.65 -2.32 -23.94
CA VAL A 682 28.37 -1.04 -23.89
C VAL A 682 27.67 -0.01 -24.77
N LYS A 683 27.55 1.22 -24.27
CA LYS A 683 27.02 2.34 -25.05
C LYS A 683 27.87 2.59 -26.30
N TRP A 684 27.24 2.50 -27.46
CA TRP A 684 27.87 2.66 -28.77
C TRP A 684 27.56 4.02 -29.41
N GLN A 685 26.30 4.46 -29.31
CA GLN A 685 25.85 5.76 -29.81
C GLN A 685 24.78 6.31 -28.87
N SER A 686 24.63 7.62 -28.81
CA SER A 686 23.51 8.27 -28.13
C SER A 686 23.07 9.53 -28.87
N GLY A 687 21.87 10.01 -28.55
CA GLY A 687 21.35 11.30 -29.03
C GLY A 687 20.10 11.70 -28.25
N SER A 688 19.52 12.85 -28.64
CA SER A 688 18.28 13.34 -28.04
C SER A 688 17.36 13.94 -29.10
N LEU A 689 16.05 13.83 -28.88
CA LEU A 689 15.01 14.57 -29.58
C LEU A 689 14.34 15.54 -28.60
N MET A 690 14.48 16.84 -28.85
CA MET A 690 13.92 17.89 -27.98
C MET A 690 12.41 18.11 -28.16
N ASN A 691 11.89 17.68 -29.31
CA ASN A 691 10.51 17.88 -29.74
C ASN A 691 9.85 16.52 -30.01
N VAL A 692 9.24 15.94 -28.97
CA VAL A 692 8.45 14.71 -29.07
C VAL A 692 6.98 15.07 -28.94
N ASN A 693 6.46 15.84 -29.90
CA ASN A 693 5.09 16.34 -29.83
C ASN A 693 4.09 15.26 -30.26
N VAL A 694 3.39 14.67 -29.29
CA VAL A 694 2.34 13.67 -29.50
C VAL A 694 1.13 14.09 -28.66
N GLY A 695 -0.04 14.23 -29.30
CA GLY A 695 -1.27 14.58 -28.60
C GLY A 695 -1.79 13.45 -27.69
N PRO A 696 -2.73 13.72 -26.78
CA PRO A 696 -3.35 12.69 -25.95
C PRO A 696 -4.01 11.59 -26.81
N GLN A 697 -3.78 10.32 -26.47
CA GLN A 697 -4.25 9.15 -27.22
C GLN A 697 -3.75 9.04 -28.68
N GLU A 698 -2.79 9.87 -29.09
CA GLU A 698 -2.25 9.85 -30.45
C GLU A 698 -0.92 9.09 -30.56
N LYS A 699 -0.53 8.81 -31.80
CA LYS A 699 0.75 8.21 -32.16
C LYS A 699 1.51 9.12 -33.12
N ALA A 700 2.83 9.15 -33.00
CA ALA A 700 3.69 9.83 -33.97
C ALA A 700 4.95 9.00 -34.29
N LEU A 701 5.51 9.24 -35.48
CA LEU A 701 6.73 8.57 -35.95
C LEU A 701 7.92 9.52 -35.84
N PHE A 702 9.03 9.01 -35.30
CA PHE A 702 10.29 9.73 -35.17
C PHE A 702 11.41 8.93 -35.83
N LYS A 703 12.15 9.55 -36.74
CA LYS A 703 13.33 8.93 -37.36
C LYS A 703 14.56 9.22 -36.50
N LEU A 704 15.22 8.17 -36.05
CA LEU A 704 16.44 8.26 -35.27
C LEU A 704 17.66 8.24 -36.21
N PRO A 705 18.68 9.10 -36.00
CA PRO A 705 19.89 9.12 -36.81
C PRO A 705 20.86 8.00 -36.38
N LEU A 706 20.40 6.75 -36.47
CA LEU A 706 21.19 5.57 -36.11
C LEU A 706 22.29 5.35 -37.14
N LYS A 707 23.54 5.28 -36.69
CA LYS A 707 24.68 4.89 -37.52
C LYS A 707 24.68 3.36 -37.64
N ARG A 708 25.35 2.82 -38.67
CA ARG A 708 25.61 1.37 -38.77
C ARG A 708 26.61 0.95 -37.69
N PHE A 709 26.25 -0.05 -36.89
CA PHE A 709 27.12 -0.63 -35.86
C PHE A 709 27.62 -2.03 -36.26
N PRO A 710 28.73 -2.52 -35.65
CA PRO A 710 29.21 -3.88 -35.85
C PRO A 710 28.21 -4.95 -35.41
N ASP A 711 28.38 -6.19 -35.88
CA ASP A 711 27.56 -7.32 -35.46
C ASP A 711 27.72 -7.58 -33.95
N GLY A 712 26.60 -7.77 -33.26
CA GLY A 712 26.55 -8.03 -31.83
C GLY A 712 25.11 -7.94 -31.33
N GLU A 713 24.89 -8.27 -30.05
CA GLU A 713 23.60 -8.06 -29.42
C GLU A 713 23.39 -6.56 -29.20
N ALA A 714 22.34 -6.02 -29.81
CA ALA A 714 22.09 -4.59 -29.81
C ALA A 714 20.70 -4.24 -29.25
N PHE A 715 20.66 -3.19 -28.45
CA PHE A 715 19.44 -2.62 -27.90
C PHE A 715 19.39 -1.11 -28.11
N LEU A 716 18.19 -0.56 -28.25
CA LEU A 716 17.90 0.85 -28.23
C LEU A 716 17.23 1.19 -26.89
N ASN A 717 17.96 1.84 -26.00
CA ASN A 717 17.37 2.39 -24.77
C ASN A 717 16.79 3.77 -25.07
N LEU A 718 15.63 4.04 -24.49
CA LEU A 718 14.87 5.27 -24.61
C LEU A 718 14.55 5.78 -23.20
N SER A 719 14.76 7.07 -22.96
CA SER A 719 14.44 7.73 -21.69
C SER A 719 13.70 9.04 -21.98
N TYR A 720 12.43 9.08 -21.60
CA TYR A 720 11.57 10.25 -21.72
C TYR A 720 11.65 11.07 -20.45
N LYS A 721 11.99 12.35 -20.59
CA LYS A 721 12.19 13.26 -19.46
C LYS A 721 11.37 14.54 -19.59
N SER A 722 10.89 15.04 -18.46
CA SER A 722 10.27 16.36 -18.40
C SER A 722 11.29 17.47 -18.70
N LYS A 723 10.92 18.48 -19.49
CA LYS A 723 11.77 19.64 -19.77
C LYS A 723 11.66 20.70 -18.67
N THR A 724 10.49 20.85 -18.07
CA THR A 724 10.23 21.72 -16.92
C THR A 724 9.81 20.92 -15.69
N ALA A 725 9.93 21.54 -14.51
CA ALA A 725 9.42 20.96 -13.29
C ALA A 725 7.88 20.95 -13.29
N ALA A 726 7.31 19.90 -12.69
CA ALA A 726 5.91 19.88 -12.27
C ALA A 726 5.85 20.05 -10.74
N PRO A 727 4.69 20.36 -10.15
CA PRO A 727 4.55 20.36 -8.70
C PRO A 727 5.11 19.07 -8.07
N LEU A 728 5.98 19.20 -7.07
CA LEU A 728 6.70 18.12 -6.38
C LEU A 728 7.67 17.26 -7.24
N VAL A 729 7.72 17.44 -8.56
CA VAL A 729 8.57 16.63 -9.46
C VAL A 729 9.56 17.55 -10.20
N PRO A 730 10.88 17.36 -10.02
CA PRO A 730 11.87 18.25 -10.62
C PRO A 730 11.89 18.15 -12.16
N ALA A 731 12.43 19.19 -12.81
CA ALA A 731 12.74 19.13 -14.23
C ALA A 731 13.77 18.02 -14.51
N GLY A 732 13.72 17.43 -15.70
CA GLY A 732 14.60 16.32 -16.08
C GLY A 732 14.22 14.98 -15.45
N HIS A 733 13.11 14.90 -14.71
CA HIS A 733 12.60 13.64 -14.16
C HIS A 733 12.25 12.68 -15.29
N GLU A 734 12.69 11.44 -15.15
CA GLU A 734 12.41 10.36 -16.08
C GLU A 734 11.01 9.81 -15.83
N ILE A 735 10.11 10.11 -16.77
CA ILE A 735 8.69 9.75 -16.71
C ILE A 735 8.40 8.38 -17.34
N ALA A 736 9.21 7.96 -18.30
CA ALA A 736 9.08 6.68 -18.98
C ALA A 736 10.43 6.23 -19.54
N VAL A 737 10.65 4.92 -19.56
CA VAL A 737 11.83 4.30 -20.20
C VAL A 737 11.41 3.16 -21.09
N GLU A 738 12.24 2.81 -22.06
CA GLU A 738 12.05 1.60 -22.85
C GLU A 738 13.39 1.02 -23.31
N GLN A 739 13.45 -0.30 -23.50
CA GLN A 739 14.56 -0.97 -24.17
C GLN A 739 14.03 -1.85 -25.30
N LEU A 740 14.36 -1.48 -26.53
CA LEU A 740 13.92 -2.19 -27.73
C LEU A 740 15.07 -2.99 -28.33
N GLY A 741 14.83 -4.25 -28.69
CA GLY A 741 15.83 -5.07 -29.38
C GLY A 741 16.10 -4.57 -30.80
N LEU A 742 17.38 -4.38 -31.15
CA LEU A 742 17.84 -4.08 -32.51
C LEU A 742 18.38 -5.32 -33.24
N GLY A 743 18.29 -6.49 -32.59
CA GLY A 743 18.72 -7.78 -33.14
C GLY A 743 20.12 -8.20 -32.71
N GLY A 744 20.63 -9.23 -33.38
CA GLY A 744 21.87 -9.90 -33.01
C GLY A 744 21.73 -10.83 -31.79
N LYS A 745 22.82 -11.49 -31.42
CA LYS A 745 22.91 -12.38 -30.26
C LYS A 745 24.27 -12.25 -29.62
N TYR A 746 24.32 -12.28 -28.29
CA TYR A 746 25.60 -12.38 -27.59
C TYR A 746 26.00 -13.86 -27.57
N LYS A 747 27.18 -14.17 -28.10
CA LYS A 747 27.68 -15.55 -28.17
C LYS A 747 28.87 -15.70 -27.23
N ASN A 748 28.66 -16.41 -26.13
CA ASN A 748 29.76 -16.87 -25.30
C ASN A 748 30.48 -18.04 -25.96
N GLN A 749 31.80 -18.06 -25.84
CA GLN A 749 32.59 -19.25 -26.12
C GLN A 749 32.69 -20.09 -24.85
N VAL A 750 31.86 -21.15 -24.80
CA VAL A 750 31.82 -22.14 -23.73
C VAL A 750 32.55 -23.40 -24.19
N VAL A 751 33.84 -23.25 -24.47
CA VAL A 751 34.70 -24.34 -24.93
C VAL A 751 35.98 -24.31 -24.10
N ILE A 752 36.42 -25.48 -23.66
CA ILE A 752 37.71 -25.67 -23.02
C ILE A 752 38.69 -26.24 -24.04
N LYS A 753 39.88 -25.64 -24.10
CA LYS A 753 41.01 -26.17 -24.85
C LYS A 753 41.94 -26.91 -23.89
N GLY A 754 42.43 -28.08 -24.29
CA GLY A 754 43.41 -28.83 -23.51
C GLY A 754 44.72 -28.07 -23.34
N GLY A 755 45.46 -28.41 -22.30
CA GLY A 755 46.76 -27.83 -22.02
C GLY A 755 47.70 -28.84 -21.35
N THR A 756 49.01 -28.64 -21.47
CA THR A 756 50.01 -29.63 -21.03
C THR A 756 50.26 -29.56 -19.52
N GLY A 757 50.72 -30.68 -18.94
CA GLY A 757 51.18 -30.72 -17.54
C GLY A 757 50.08 -30.91 -16.49
N LEU A 758 48.93 -31.47 -16.85
CA LEU A 758 47.95 -31.97 -15.88
C LEU A 758 48.45 -33.26 -15.22
N THR A 759 48.31 -33.33 -13.91
CA THR A 759 48.63 -34.53 -13.11
C THR A 759 47.52 -34.80 -12.12
N PHE A 760 47.32 -36.07 -11.79
CA PHE A 760 46.32 -36.52 -10.83
C PHE A 760 47.04 -37.13 -9.62
N LYS A 761 46.58 -36.77 -8.43
CA LYS A 761 46.98 -37.42 -7.18
C LYS A 761 45.71 -37.85 -6.46
N ASP A 762 45.59 -39.16 -6.26
CA ASP A 762 44.53 -39.78 -5.46
C ASP A 762 45.12 -40.14 -4.10
N ASP A 763 44.63 -39.51 -3.04
CA ASP A 763 45.14 -39.71 -1.68
C ASP A 763 44.04 -39.44 -0.66
N SER A 764 43.88 -40.37 0.30
CA SER A 764 43.02 -40.20 1.47
C SER A 764 41.56 -39.80 1.15
N GLY A 765 41.02 -40.31 0.04
CA GLY A 765 39.64 -40.03 -0.41
C GLY A 765 39.46 -38.69 -1.14
N LEU A 766 40.56 -38.01 -1.49
CA LEU A 766 40.56 -36.78 -2.27
C LEU A 766 41.24 -37.01 -3.62
N LEU A 767 40.60 -36.55 -4.70
CA LEU A 767 41.21 -36.48 -6.03
C LEU A 767 41.74 -35.07 -6.26
N THR A 768 43.05 -34.93 -6.38
CA THR A 768 43.71 -33.65 -6.67
C THR A 768 44.18 -33.62 -8.12
N ILE A 769 43.78 -32.57 -8.84
CA ILE A 769 44.17 -32.28 -10.22
C ILE A 769 45.08 -31.06 -10.19
N ASN A 770 46.32 -31.25 -10.64
CA ASN A 770 47.39 -30.25 -10.54
C ASN A 770 47.97 -29.88 -11.89
N SER A 771 48.37 -28.61 -12.00
CA SER A 771 49.30 -28.10 -13.01
C SER A 771 50.33 -27.19 -12.32
N ARG A 772 51.22 -26.54 -13.09
CA ARG A 772 52.19 -25.57 -12.54
C ARG A 772 51.52 -24.45 -11.72
N ASN A 773 50.33 -24.02 -12.13
CA ASN A 773 49.66 -22.84 -11.60
C ASN A 773 48.25 -23.13 -11.05
N MET A 774 47.86 -24.40 -10.94
CA MET A 774 46.50 -24.79 -10.58
C MET A 774 46.52 -25.99 -9.63
N ASN A 775 45.67 -25.95 -8.61
CA ASN A 775 45.35 -27.09 -7.76
C ASN A 775 43.84 -27.12 -7.53
N ILE A 776 43.17 -28.14 -8.07
CA ILE A 776 41.73 -28.39 -7.94
C ILE A 776 41.53 -29.72 -7.24
N VAL A 777 40.62 -29.77 -6.28
CA VAL A 777 40.40 -30.94 -5.42
C VAL A 777 38.93 -31.35 -5.49
N PHE A 778 38.68 -32.65 -5.63
CA PHE A 778 37.38 -33.27 -5.49
C PHE A 778 37.38 -34.19 -4.26
N ASP A 779 36.30 -34.17 -3.51
CA ASP A 779 36.03 -35.17 -2.48
C ASP A 779 35.38 -36.39 -3.16
N GLN A 780 36.03 -37.55 -3.11
CA GLN A 780 35.55 -38.75 -3.82
C GLN A 780 34.35 -39.41 -3.13
N LYS A 781 34.11 -39.13 -1.84
CA LYS A 781 32.93 -39.63 -1.12
C LYS A 781 31.68 -38.87 -1.52
N THR A 782 31.81 -37.56 -1.77
CA THR A 782 30.69 -36.71 -2.18
C THR A 782 30.61 -36.51 -3.69
N GLY A 783 31.71 -36.71 -4.43
CA GLY A 783 31.81 -36.43 -5.86
C GLY A 783 31.87 -34.94 -6.21
N LEU A 784 31.95 -34.06 -5.20
CA LEU A 784 31.87 -32.61 -5.36
C LEU A 784 33.26 -31.98 -5.35
N LEU A 785 33.41 -30.88 -6.11
CA LEU A 785 34.62 -30.06 -6.10
C LEU A 785 34.73 -29.36 -4.74
N SER A 786 35.81 -29.64 -4.00
CA SER A 786 36.06 -29.21 -2.60
C SER A 786 37.29 -28.30 -2.44
N GLY A 787 38.03 -28.05 -3.53
CA GLY A 787 39.09 -27.05 -3.56
C GLY A 787 39.33 -26.51 -4.96
N TYR A 788 39.55 -25.19 -5.07
CA TYR A 788 39.87 -24.54 -6.34
C TYR A 788 40.86 -23.40 -6.10
N SER A 789 42.08 -23.57 -6.62
CA SER A 789 43.13 -22.55 -6.55
C SER A 789 43.87 -22.40 -7.87
N VAL A 790 44.12 -21.16 -8.26
CA VAL A 790 44.83 -20.80 -9.50
C VAL A 790 45.74 -19.61 -9.22
N ASN A 791 47.00 -19.67 -9.68
CA ASN A 791 48.02 -18.63 -9.46
C ASN A 791 48.18 -18.21 -7.98
N ASN A 792 48.16 -19.20 -7.06
CA ASN A 792 48.17 -19.00 -5.61
C ASN A 792 46.99 -18.18 -5.04
N GLU A 793 45.92 -18.02 -5.80
CA GLU A 793 44.65 -17.48 -5.33
C GLU A 793 43.69 -18.62 -5.01
N GLN A 794 43.14 -18.61 -3.80
CA GLN A 794 42.09 -19.55 -3.40
C GLN A 794 40.72 -18.96 -3.77
N PHE A 795 39.90 -19.72 -4.51
CA PHE A 795 38.54 -19.30 -4.87
C PHE A 795 37.45 -20.12 -4.20
N MET A 796 37.80 -21.08 -3.34
CA MET A 796 36.82 -21.85 -2.56
C MET A 796 37.05 -21.65 -1.07
N ALA A 797 36.02 -21.26 -0.33
CA ALA A 797 36.10 -21.13 1.12
C ALA A 797 36.41 -22.49 1.77
N SER A 798 37.19 -22.47 2.86
CA SER A 798 37.60 -23.69 3.57
C SER A 798 36.39 -24.53 4.00
N GLY A 799 36.42 -25.83 3.70
CA GLY A 799 35.36 -26.77 4.04
C GLY A 799 34.05 -26.59 3.26
N LYS A 800 34.08 -25.85 2.14
CA LYS A 800 32.93 -25.68 1.24
C LYS A 800 33.16 -26.41 -0.08
N THR A 801 32.09 -26.59 -0.85
CA THR A 801 32.11 -27.28 -2.14
C THR A 801 31.33 -26.48 -3.19
N LEU A 802 31.59 -26.76 -4.47
CA LEU A 802 30.69 -26.38 -5.56
C LEU A 802 29.64 -27.49 -5.71
N LYS A 803 28.39 -27.19 -5.39
CA LYS A 803 27.32 -28.19 -5.30
C LYS A 803 26.06 -27.79 -6.07
N PRO A 804 25.21 -28.75 -6.50
CA PRO A 804 23.88 -28.43 -7.04
C PRO A 804 23.03 -27.68 -6.00
N ASN A 805 22.17 -26.78 -6.47
CA ASN A 805 21.19 -26.07 -5.65
C ASN A 805 19.83 -26.08 -6.34
N PHE A 806 18.85 -26.70 -5.68
CA PHE A 806 17.46 -26.79 -6.14
C PHE A 806 16.50 -25.96 -5.28
N TRP A 807 17.03 -25.27 -4.27
CA TRP A 807 16.26 -24.55 -3.27
C TRP A 807 16.52 -23.04 -3.31
N ARG A 808 15.54 -22.28 -2.80
CA ARG A 808 15.67 -20.86 -2.47
C ARG A 808 15.05 -20.61 -1.10
N ALA A 809 15.51 -19.59 -0.38
CA ALA A 809 14.83 -19.14 0.83
C ALA A 809 13.40 -18.67 0.46
N PRO A 810 12.33 -19.23 1.06
CA PRO A 810 10.96 -18.87 0.70
C PRO A 810 10.68 -17.37 0.94
N ASN A 811 10.02 -16.71 -0.02
CA ASN A 811 9.45 -15.37 0.20
C ASN A 811 8.05 -15.44 0.83
N ASP A 812 7.46 -14.29 1.17
CA ASP A 812 6.11 -14.24 1.76
C ASP A 812 5.02 -14.93 0.91
N ASN A 813 5.09 -14.80 -0.42
CA ASN A 813 4.16 -15.48 -1.32
C ASN A 813 4.35 -17.02 -1.30
N ASP A 814 5.60 -17.49 -1.22
CA ASP A 814 5.93 -18.91 -1.10
C ASP A 814 5.35 -19.48 0.19
N TYR A 815 5.44 -18.75 1.32
CA TYR A 815 4.78 -19.12 2.58
C TYR A 815 3.25 -19.13 2.43
N GLY A 816 2.69 -18.10 1.81
CA GLY A 816 1.25 -18.01 1.53
C GLY A 816 0.70 -19.18 0.73
N ALA A 817 1.44 -19.63 -0.28
CA ALA A 817 1.10 -20.80 -1.09
C ALA A 817 1.56 -22.14 -0.46
N ASN A 818 2.14 -22.10 0.74
CA ASN A 818 2.66 -23.25 1.49
C ASN A 818 3.75 -24.05 0.71
N LEU A 819 4.57 -23.35 -0.08
CA LEU A 819 5.62 -23.93 -0.91
C LEU A 819 6.84 -24.37 -0.11
N GLN A 820 7.14 -23.74 1.03
CA GLN A 820 8.21 -24.17 1.93
C GLN A 820 8.02 -25.62 2.40
N THR A 821 6.77 -26.06 2.55
CA THR A 821 6.42 -27.42 2.93
C THR A 821 6.27 -28.32 1.71
N GLN A 822 5.54 -27.87 0.69
CA GLN A 822 5.21 -28.69 -0.49
C GLN A 822 6.42 -28.98 -1.38
N LEU A 823 7.40 -28.07 -1.41
CA LEU A 823 8.61 -28.19 -2.23
C LEU A 823 9.83 -28.68 -1.44
N LYS A 824 9.65 -29.02 -0.15
CA LYS A 824 10.71 -29.53 0.74
C LYS A 824 11.54 -30.70 0.17
N PRO A 825 10.97 -31.65 -0.60
CA PRO A 825 11.77 -32.68 -1.26
C PRO A 825 12.93 -32.13 -2.12
N TRP A 826 12.79 -30.94 -2.73
CA TRP A 826 13.87 -30.29 -3.47
C TRP A 826 14.96 -29.72 -2.57
N LYS A 827 14.62 -29.27 -1.36
CA LYS A 827 15.59 -28.90 -0.33
C LYS A 827 16.39 -30.12 0.12
N GLU A 828 15.72 -31.23 0.39
CA GLU A 828 16.37 -32.49 0.79
C GLU A 828 17.26 -33.04 -0.34
N ALA A 829 16.81 -32.98 -1.60
CA ALA A 829 17.62 -33.32 -2.77
C ALA A 829 18.86 -32.41 -2.95
N THR A 830 18.80 -31.17 -2.45
CA THR A 830 19.94 -30.24 -2.43
C THR A 830 20.93 -30.58 -1.31
N GLU A 831 20.43 -30.97 -0.15
CA GLU A 831 21.23 -31.19 1.06
C GLU A 831 21.85 -32.60 1.13
N SER A 832 21.16 -33.60 0.60
CA SER A 832 21.53 -35.02 0.74
C SER A 832 21.48 -35.81 -0.58
N PRO A 833 22.18 -35.38 -1.66
CA PRO A 833 22.29 -36.19 -2.86
C PRO A 833 23.11 -37.47 -2.60
N VAL A 834 22.70 -38.60 -3.20
CA VAL A 834 23.37 -39.89 -2.98
C VAL A 834 24.27 -40.21 -4.18
N LEU A 835 25.59 -40.07 -4.01
CA LEU A 835 26.58 -40.42 -5.03
C LEU A 835 26.50 -41.93 -5.36
N LYS A 836 26.43 -42.24 -6.66
CA LYS A 836 26.37 -43.60 -7.21
C LYS A 836 27.60 -43.98 -7.99
N ASP A 837 28.10 -43.06 -8.80
CA ASP A 837 29.31 -43.26 -9.59
C ASP A 837 30.18 -42.01 -9.51
N PHE A 838 31.49 -42.21 -9.45
CA PHE A 838 32.49 -41.16 -9.53
C PHE A 838 33.68 -41.68 -10.33
N THR A 839 33.84 -41.14 -11.53
CA THR A 839 34.93 -41.53 -12.44
C THR A 839 35.68 -40.31 -12.93
N TYR A 840 36.96 -40.50 -13.22
CA TYR A 840 37.79 -39.46 -13.82
C TYR A 840 38.69 -40.03 -14.90
N SER A 841 38.97 -39.21 -15.91
CA SER A 841 39.85 -39.55 -17.02
C SER A 841 40.51 -38.30 -17.60
N THR A 842 41.41 -38.49 -18.56
CA THR A 842 41.96 -37.39 -19.36
C THR A 842 41.71 -37.68 -20.82
N VAL A 843 41.10 -36.72 -21.52
CA VAL A 843 40.87 -36.79 -22.97
C VAL A 843 41.35 -35.50 -23.59
N ASN A 844 42.23 -35.58 -24.61
CA ASN A 844 42.78 -34.42 -25.31
C ASN A 844 43.40 -33.35 -24.36
N ASN A 845 44.13 -33.80 -23.33
CA ASN A 845 44.73 -32.94 -22.29
C ASN A 845 43.72 -32.07 -21.51
N VAL A 846 42.48 -32.57 -21.37
CA VAL A 846 41.44 -32.03 -20.51
C VAL A 846 41.08 -33.12 -19.51
N ALA A 847 41.10 -32.80 -18.22
CA ALA A 847 40.60 -33.68 -17.19
C ALA A 847 39.07 -33.71 -17.26
N LEU A 848 38.51 -34.92 -17.26
CA LEU A 848 37.07 -35.18 -17.24
C LEU A 848 36.72 -35.85 -15.91
N ILE A 849 35.77 -35.29 -15.17
CA ILE A 849 35.25 -35.86 -13.94
C ILE A 849 33.75 -36.05 -14.15
N HIS A 850 33.25 -37.23 -13.85
CA HIS A 850 31.85 -37.61 -13.94
C HIS A 850 31.38 -38.03 -12.54
N ALA A 851 30.26 -37.48 -12.10
CA ALA A 851 29.58 -37.88 -10.87
C ALA A 851 28.08 -38.07 -11.13
N GLU A 852 27.57 -39.28 -10.89
CA GLU A 852 26.14 -39.60 -10.96
C GLU A 852 25.56 -39.71 -9.55
N TYR A 853 24.40 -39.09 -9.33
CA TYR A 853 23.70 -39.07 -8.06
C TYR A 853 22.27 -39.55 -8.23
N ASP A 854 21.78 -40.35 -7.28
CA ASP A 854 20.35 -40.53 -7.07
C ASP A 854 19.82 -39.40 -6.18
N LEU A 855 18.66 -38.86 -6.55
CA LEU A 855 17.88 -37.89 -5.76
C LEU A 855 16.55 -38.55 -5.35
N PRO A 856 16.55 -39.41 -4.31
CA PRO A 856 15.42 -40.28 -4.00
C PRO A 856 14.14 -39.52 -3.67
N GLU A 857 14.24 -38.41 -2.92
CA GLU A 857 13.09 -37.59 -2.50
C GLU A 857 12.32 -36.98 -3.68
N VAL A 858 12.95 -36.88 -4.84
CA VAL A 858 12.36 -36.29 -6.06
C VAL A 858 12.36 -37.24 -7.24
N TYR A 859 12.63 -38.54 -7.02
CA TYR A 859 12.60 -39.59 -8.04
C TYR A 859 13.44 -39.29 -9.30
N ALA A 860 14.52 -38.54 -9.13
CA ALA A 860 15.37 -38.08 -10.23
C ALA A 860 16.81 -38.59 -10.09
N ARG A 861 17.57 -38.48 -11.18
CA ARG A 861 19.03 -38.61 -11.15
C ARG A 861 19.68 -37.32 -11.61
N LEU A 862 20.81 -37.01 -10.99
CA LEU A 862 21.64 -35.87 -11.34
C LEU A 862 22.98 -36.38 -11.87
N ILE A 863 23.38 -35.91 -13.03
CA ILE A 863 24.71 -36.12 -13.58
C ILE A 863 25.44 -34.78 -13.57
N LEU A 864 26.62 -34.77 -12.95
CA LEU A 864 27.56 -33.65 -12.99
C LEU A 864 28.79 -34.07 -13.78
N GLU A 865 29.08 -33.34 -14.85
CA GLU A 865 30.34 -33.46 -15.58
C GLU A 865 31.18 -32.20 -15.40
N TYR A 866 32.46 -32.39 -15.08
CA TYR A 866 33.43 -31.32 -15.00
C TYR A 866 34.53 -31.54 -16.02
N ARG A 867 34.83 -30.51 -16.81
CA ARG A 867 35.97 -30.50 -17.72
C ARG A 867 36.95 -29.42 -17.29
N ILE A 868 38.22 -29.78 -17.15
CA ILE A 868 39.26 -28.90 -16.57
C ILE A 868 40.50 -28.91 -17.45
N ASN A 869 41.06 -27.75 -17.77
CA ASN A 869 42.37 -27.66 -18.41
C ASN A 869 43.49 -27.21 -17.46
N SER A 870 44.74 -27.25 -17.93
CA SER A 870 45.92 -26.89 -17.15
C SER A 870 45.96 -25.42 -16.68
N SER A 871 45.10 -24.55 -17.23
CA SER A 871 44.98 -23.14 -16.85
C SER A 871 43.94 -22.88 -15.76
N GLY A 872 43.20 -23.91 -15.34
CA GLY A 872 42.12 -23.80 -14.37
C GLY A 872 40.75 -23.47 -14.95
N GLU A 873 40.57 -23.36 -16.27
CA GLU A 873 39.22 -23.20 -16.82
C GLU A 873 38.37 -24.43 -16.46
N LEU A 874 37.14 -24.21 -16.00
CA LEU A 874 36.23 -25.24 -15.50
C LEU A 874 34.88 -25.14 -16.20
N LEU A 875 34.56 -26.14 -17.02
CA LEU A 875 33.25 -26.30 -17.65
C LEU A 875 32.47 -27.28 -16.80
N VAL A 876 31.34 -26.82 -16.27
CA VAL A 876 30.40 -27.61 -15.48
C VAL A 876 29.19 -27.89 -16.36
N SER A 877 28.79 -29.15 -16.45
CA SER A 877 27.54 -29.59 -17.07
C SER A 877 26.71 -30.33 -16.04
N GLN A 878 25.48 -29.87 -15.85
CA GLN A 878 24.50 -30.40 -14.90
C GLN A 878 23.32 -30.93 -15.71
N LYS A 879 23.00 -32.22 -15.54
CA LYS A 879 21.84 -32.85 -16.18
C LYS A 879 20.97 -33.54 -15.15
N LEU A 880 19.70 -33.15 -15.08
CA LEU A 880 18.67 -33.81 -14.28
C LEU A 880 17.83 -34.69 -15.20
N SER A 881 17.78 -35.99 -14.92
CA SER A 881 16.95 -36.96 -15.62
C SER A 881 15.87 -37.53 -14.71
N ILE A 882 14.74 -37.91 -15.31
CA ILE A 882 13.61 -38.51 -14.60
C ILE A 882 13.45 -39.95 -15.11
N PRO A 883 14.12 -40.93 -14.46
CA PRO A 883 14.13 -42.31 -14.94
C PRO A 883 12.76 -42.99 -14.83
N ASP A 884 11.91 -42.57 -13.88
CA ASP A 884 10.55 -43.10 -13.69
C ASP A 884 9.54 -41.95 -13.79
N THR A 885 8.96 -41.78 -14.98
CA THR A 885 7.95 -40.74 -15.24
C THR A 885 6.58 -41.06 -14.65
N THR A 886 6.38 -42.23 -14.02
CA THR A 886 5.12 -42.55 -13.33
C THR A 886 5.04 -41.89 -11.95
N LYS A 887 6.20 -41.51 -11.39
CA LYS A 887 6.31 -40.72 -10.17
C LYS A 887 6.56 -39.26 -10.51
N LYS A 888 6.05 -38.36 -9.68
CA LYS A 888 6.21 -36.93 -9.86
C LYS A 888 6.41 -36.22 -8.53
N THR A 889 7.21 -35.18 -8.57
CA THR A 889 7.27 -34.16 -7.52
C THR A 889 6.64 -32.87 -8.06
N GLU A 890 6.30 -31.95 -7.16
CA GLU A 890 5.86 -30.61 -7.52
C GLU A 890 6.96 -29.81 -8.27
N ILE A 891 6.63 -28.58 -8.65
CA ILE A 891 7.53 -27.66 -9.35
C ILE A 891 8.87 -27.46 -8.63
N LEU A 892 9.90 -27.16 -9.41
CA LEU A 892 11.25 -26.90 -8.95
C LEU A 892 11.44 -25.41 -8.56
N PRO A 893 11.94 -25.08 -7.36
CA PRO A 893 12.20 -23.68 -6.98
C PRO A 893 13.32 -23.02 -7.80
N ARG A 894 14.42 -23.73 -8.02
CA ARG A 894 15.64 -23.27 -8.71
C ARG A 894 16.33 -24.43 -9.41
N TYR A 895 17.01 -24.16 -10.52
CA TYR A 895 17.93 -25.14 -11.14
C TYR A 895 19.29 -24.49 -11.38
N GLY A 896 20.29 -24.88 -10.58
CA GLY A 896 21.63 -24.30 -10.66
C GLY A 896 22.66 -24.95 -9.76
N MET A 897 23.76 -24.22 -9.54
CA MET A 897 24.89 -24.59 -8.69
C MET A 897 25.22 -23.46 -7.70
N GLN A 898 25.68 -23.81 -6.51
CA GLN A 898 26.11 -22.89 -5.45
C GLN A 898 27.61 -22.99 -5.22
N TRP A 899 28.29 -21.84 -5.17
CA TRP A 899 29.72 -21.70 -4.89
C TRP A 899 29.95 -20.73 -3.71
N ILE A 900 30.64 -21.17 -2.65
CA ILE A 900 31.06 -20.28 -1.56
C ILE A 900 32.51 -19.80 -1.76
N LEU A 901 32.68 -18.51 -2.05
CA LEU A 901 33.98 -17.86 -2.19
C LEU A 901 34.57 -17.49 -0.82
N PRO A 902 35.90 -17.46 -0.67
CA PRO A 902 36.57 -16.93 0.52
C PRO A 902 36.23 -15.46 0.80
N ALA A 903 36.70 -14.97 1.94
CA ALA A 903 36.53 -13.56 2.28
C ALA A 903 37.22 -12.62 1.29
N GLY A 904 36.59 -11.47 1.01
CA GLY A 904 37.15 -10.38 0.21
C GLY A 904 36.72 -10.33 -1.26
N PHE A 905 35.95 -11.30 -1.76
CA PHE A 905 35.34 -11.26 -3.08
C PHE A 905 34.04 -10.45 -3.05
N ASN A 906 34.14 -9.15 -3.31
CA ASN A 906 33.03 -8.21 -3.16
C ASN A 906 32.67 -7.47 -4.46
N ASP A 907 33.60 -7.29 -5.39
CA ASP A 907 33.34 -6.53 -6.60
C ASP A 907 32.66 -7.40 -7.65
N ILE A 908 31.63 -6.86 -8.30
CA ILE A 908 30.81 -7.51 -9.32
C ILE A 908 30.84 -6.70 -10.62
N LEU A 909 30.97 -7.39 -11.75
CA LEU A 909 30.70 -6.84 -13.07
C LEU A 909 29.89 -7.86 -13.87
N PHE A 910 28.78 -7.45 -14.48
CA PHE A 910 27.98 -8.38 -15.29
C PHE A 910 27.32 -7.71 -16.48
N TYR A 911 27.01 -8.53 -17.49
CA TYR A 911 26.20 -8.15 -18.64
C TYR A 911 24.88 -8.91 -18.60
N GLY A 912 23.78 -8.22 -18.26
CA GLY A 912 22.45 -8.83 -18.05
C GLY A 912 21.44 -7.79 -17.59
N ARG A 913 20.33 -8.19 -16.97
CA ARG A 913 19.32 -7.23 -16.46
C ARG A 913 19.72 -6.62 -15.11
N GLY A 914 19.58 -5.31 -15.00
CA GLY A 914 19.87 -4.57 -13.77
C GLY A 914 19.42 -3.10 -13.83
N PRO A 915 19.86 -2.25 -12.89
CA PRO A 915 20.79 -2.56 -11.79
C PRO A 915 20.11 -3.21 -10.56
N HIS A 916 18.80 -3.03 -10.38
CA HIS A 916 18.05 -3.60 -9.25
C HIS A 916 17.82 -5.11 -9.42
N GLU A 917 17.47 -5.80 -8.34
CA GLU A 917 17.09 -7.22 -8.40
C GLU A 917 15.85 -7.43 -9.26
N ASN A 918 15.78 -8.59 -9.90
CA ASN A 918 14.70 -8.95 -10.81
C ASN A 918 14.54 -10.47 -10.91
N TYR A 919 13.34 -10.92 -11.26
CA TYR A 919 12.94 -12.33 -11.30
C TYR A 919 12.25 -12.66 -12.62
N GLN A 920 12.02 -13.94 -12.89
CA GLN A 920 11.51 -14.40 -14.19
C GLN A 920 10.16 -13.76 -14.57
N ASP A 921 9.32 -13.47 -13.58
CA ASP A 921 8.05 -12.78 -13.75
C ASP A 921 8.18 -11.25 -13.56
N ARG A 922 9.13 -10.78 -12.74
CA ARG A 922 9.36 -9.35 -12.44
C ARG A 922 10.70 -8.82 -12.96
N ASN A 923 10.83 -8.59 -14.27
CA ASN A 923 12.06 -8.06 -14.87
C ASN A 923 11.87 -7.02 -15.99
N PHE A 924 10.66 -6.53 -16.20
CA PHE A 924 10.33 -5.62 -17.30
C PHE A 924 10.98 -4.24 -17.12
N SER A 925 11.17 -3.80 -15.88
CA SER A 925 11.89 -2.56 -15.53
C SER A 925 13.41 -2.66 -15.59
N ALA A 926 13.96 -3.88 -15.62
CA ALA A 926 15.39 -4.11 -15.58
C ALA A 926 15.94 -4.24 -17.01
N HIS A 927 16.66 -3.22 -17.48
CA HIS A 927 17.26 -3.19 -18.80
C HIS A 927 18.52 -4.07 -18.89
N ILE A 928 18.75 -4.67 -20.04
CA ILE A 928 19.98 -5.40 -20.35
C ILE A 928 21.12 -4.40 -20.58
N GLY A 929 22.20 -4.52 -19.84
CA GLY A 929 23.33 -3.59 -19.90
C GLY A 929 24.53 -4.07 -19.08
N MET A 930 25.61 -3.30 -19.13
CA MET A 930 26.78 -3.53 -18.28
C MET A 930 26.59 -2.88 -16.91
N TYR A 931 26.71 -3.66 -15.85
CA TYR A 931 26.55 -3.17 -14.47
C TYR A 931 27.76 -3.52 -13.63
N LYS A 932 28.27 -2.54 -12.87
CA LYS A 932 29.31 -2.70 -11.85
C LYS A 932 28.70 -2.43 -10.48
N GLN A 933 28.78 -3.40 -9.58
CA GLN A 933 28.20 -3.34 -8.24
C GLN A 933 29.11 -4.03 -7.22
N THR A 934 28.73 -4.00 -5.95
CA THR A 934 29.33 -4.83 -4.90
C THR A 934 28.35 -5.91 -4.45
N VAL A 935 28.85 -6.97 -3.81
CA VAL A 935 28.02 -8.02 -3.17
C VAL A 935 27.13 -7.40 -2.10
N ASP A 936 27.65 -6.43 -1.36
CA ASP A 936 26.87 -5.63 -0.41
C ASP A 936 25.67 -4.92 -1.04
N ALA A 937 25.83 -4.38 -2.24
CA ALA A 937 24.74 -3.71 -2.95
C ALA A 937 23.72 -4.68 -3.58
N GLN A 938 23.96 -6.00 -3.54
CA GLN A 938 23.00 -6.99 -4.04
C GLN A 938 21.90 -7.32 -3.03
N TYR A 939 22.20 -7.19 -1.73
CA TYR A 939 21.23 -7.51 -0.68
C TYR A 939 20.20 -6.40 -0.52
N PHE A 940 18.91 -6.73 -0.63
CA PHE A 940 17.84 -5.85 -0.22
C PHE A 940 17.29 -6.27 1.16
N PRO A 941 17.27 -5.38 2.17
CA PRO A 941 16.82 -5.72 3.52
C PRO A 941 15.29 -5.66 3.65
N TYR A 942 14.59 -6.65 3.06
CA TYR A 942 13.17 -6.87 3.32
C TYR A 942 12.87 -6.96 4.82
N VAL A 943 11.71 -6.47 5.28
CA VAL A 943 11.35 -6.46 6.72
C VAL A 943 11.62 -7.82 7.36
N THR A 944 11.15 -8.89 6.73
CA THR A 944 11.51 -10.27 7.04
C THR A 944 12.59 -10.78 6.07
N PRO A 945 13.64 -11.47 6.57
CA PRO A 945 14.60 -12.15 5.71
C PRO A 945 13.94 -13.14 4.74
N GLN A 946 14.40 -13.14 3.49
CA GLN A 946 13.94 -14.02 2.40
C GLN A 946 14.89 -13.93 1.19
N GLU A 947 14.64 -14.69 0.13
CA GLU A 947 15.38 -14.62 -1.14
C GLU A 947 15.42 -13.19 -1.71
N THR A 948 16.61 -12.75 -2.14
CA THR A 948 16.88 -11.41 -2.67
C THR A 948 18.12 -11.40 -3.58
N GLY A 949 18.29 -10.36 -4.40
CA GLY A 949 19.53 -10.07 -5.12
C GLY A 949 19.67 -10.73 -6.48
N ASN A 950 18.68 -11.50 -6.93
CA ASN A 950 18.71 -12.19 -8.22
C ASN A 950 18.80 -11.22 -9.41
N LYS A 951 19.55 -11.62 -10.45
CA LYS A 951 19.60 -10.96 -11.77
C LYS A 951 19.28 -11.99 -12.85
N THR A 952 18.36 -11.66 -13.76
CA THR A 952 17.97 -12.52 -14.88
C THR A 952 18.64 -12.11 -16.20
N ASP A 953 18.53 -12.98 -17.20
CA ASP A 953 19.10 -12.82 -18.53
C ASP A 953 20.59 -12.44 -18.52
N VAL A 954 21.40 -13.04 -17.64
CA VAL A 954 22.82 -12.72 -17.54
C VAL A 954 23.63 -13.51 -18.57
N ARG A 955 24.37 -12.79 -19.43
CA ARG A 955 25.26 -13.38 -20.45
C ARG A 955 26.57 -13.83 -19.81
N TRP A 956 27.14 -12.98 -18.97
CA TRP A 956 28.34 -13.29 -18.20
C TRP A 956 28.38 -12.48 -16.91
N TYR A 957 29.06 -13.03 -15.92
CA TYR A 957 29.18 -12.43 -14.58
C TYR A 957 30.59 -12.62 -14.05
N LYS A 958 31.15 -11.55 -13.48
CA LYS A 958 32.46 -11.54 -12.85
C LYS A 958 32.32 -11.19 -11.38
N ILE A 959 33.05 -11.93 -10.55
CA ILE A 959 33.25 -11.62 -9.15
C ILE A 959 34.74 -11.63 -8.85
N LEU A 960 35.22 -10.58 -8.20
CA LEU A 960 36.65 -10.36 -7.97
C LEU A 960 36.92 -9.73 -6.60
N ASN A 961 38.16 -9.92 -6.15
CA ASN A 961 38.67 -9.34 -4.92
C ASN A 961 39.37 -7.99 -5.19
N SER A 962 39.79 -7.33 -4.11
CA SER A 962 40.49 -6.04 -4.15
C SER A 962 41.84 -6.06 -4.90
N ARG A 963 42.42 -7.24 -5.16
CA ARG A 963 43.65 -7.42 -5.96
C ARG A 963 43.39 -7.53 -7.46
N GLY A 964 42.13 -7.44 -7.89
CA GLY A 964 41.76 -7.59 -9.30
C GLY A 964 41.65 -9.05 -9.78
N ARG A 965 41.79 -10.03 -8.88
CA ARG A 965 41.74 -11.46 -9.20
C ARG A 965 40.32 -11.99 -8.99
N GLY A 966 39.83 -12.82 -9.91
CA GLY A 966 38.43 -13.20 -9.89
C GLY A 966 38.07 -14.39 -10.75
N LEU A 967 36.78 -14.68 -10.78
CA LEU A 967 36.16 -15.68 -11.65
C LEU A 967 35.18 -15.01 -12.60
N THR A 968 35.19 -15.42 -13.86
CA THR A 968 34.13 -15.10 -14.83
C THR A 968 33.31 -16.35 -15.10
N VAL A 969 31.99 -16.26 -14.97
CA VAL A 969 31.04 -17.29 -15.41
C VAL A 969 30.42 -16.87 -16.75
N THR A 970 30.33 -17.82 -17.68
CA THR A 970 29.68 -17.68 -18.98
C THR A 970 28.86 -18.93 -19.29
N SER A 971 27.74 -18.79 -20.00
CA SER A 971 26.95 -19.94 -20.48
C SER A 971 26.49 -19.72 -21.93
N THR A 972 26.09 -20.80 -22.61
CA THR A 972 25.50 -20.76 -23.94
C THR A 972 24.07 -20.23 -23.93
N VAL A 973 23.42 -20.24 -22.76
CA VAL A 973 22.10 -19.66 -22.49
C VAL A 973 22.21 -18.54 -21.45
N PRO A 974 21.32 -17.54 -21.44
CA PRO A 974 21.28 -16.55 -20.37
C PRO A 974 20.99 -17.21 -19.00
N MET A 975 21.66 -16.73 -17.96
CA MET A 975 21.61 -17.26 -16.61
C MET A 975 20.74 -16.40 -15.69
N SER A 976 20.31 -16.99 -14.58
CA SER A 976 19.90 -16.26 -13.38
C SER A 976 21.03 -16.38 -12.35
N ILE A 977 21.39 -15.29 -11.67
CA ILE A 977 22.59 -15.29 -10.82
C ILE A 977 22.44 -14.33 -9.65
N SER A 978 22.93 -14.73 -8.47
CA SER A 978 22.97 -13.89 -7.27
C SER A 978 24.26 -14.11 -6.48
N ALA A 979 24.77 -13.06 -5.86
CA ALA A 979 25.93 -13.14 -4.97
C ALA A 979 25.64 -12.32 -3.70
N LEU A 980 25.75 -12.97 -2.53
CA LEU A 980 25.40 -12.38 -1.24
C LEU A 980 26.43 -12.72 -0.16
N HIS A 981 26.56 -11.82 0.82
CA HIS A 981 27.27 -12.09 2.09
C HIS A 981 26.39 -12.81 3.12
N TYR A 982 25.32 -13.44 2.65
CA TYR A 982 24.39 -14.25 3.41
C TYR A 982 24.24 -15.57 2.66
N PHE A 983 24.21 -16.67 3.39
CA PHE A 983 23.93 -17.98 2.81
C PHE A 983 22.41 -18.15 2.67
N ASP A 984 21.97 -19.05 1.80
CA ASP A 984 20.54 -19.35 1.63
C ASP A 984 19.91 -19.73 2.99
N SER A 985 20.66 -20.46 3.83
CA SER A 985 20.25 -20.84 5.19
C SER A 985 20.11 -19.68 6.17
N ASP A 986 20.77 -18.54 5.92
CA ASP A 986 20.60 -17.35 6.76
C ASP A 986 19.30 -16.62 6.42
N LEU A 987 18.76 -16.79 5.21
CA LEU A 987 17.54 -16.15 4.72
C LEU A 987 16.31 -17.06 4.87
N ASP A 988 16.51 -18.37 4.93
CA ASP A 988 15.44 -19.38 5.04
C ASP A 988 14.96 -19.52 6.49
N ASP A 989 13.68 -19.23 6.74
CA ASP A 989 13.03 -19.37 8.05
C ASP A 989 12.60 -20.83 8.35
N GLY A 990 12.70 -21.72 7.37
CA GLY A 990 12.31 -23.13 7.48
C GLY A 990 10.81 -23.37 7.29
N ASP A 991 10.28 -24.41 7.92
CA ASP A 991 8.89 -24.87 7.71
C ASP A 991 7.84 -23.82 8.13
N LYS A 992 8.21 -22.88 9.02
CA LYS A 992 7.34 -21.82 9.55
C LYS A 992 8.12 -20.52 9.72
N ARG A 993 7.43 -19.38 9.65
CA ARG A 993 7.98 -18.06 9.97
C ARG A 993 8.37 -17.95 11.44
N HIS A 994 9.40 -17.15 11.70
CA HIS A 994 9.88 -16.79 13.04
C HIS A 994 9.90 -15.25 13.19
N GLN A 995 9.96 -14.75 14.42
CA GLN A 995 10.08 -13.31 14.67
C GLN A 995 11.51 -12.87 14.35
N ARG A 996 11.76 -12.47 13.10
CA ARG A 996 13.08 -12.15 12.57
C ARG A 996 13.01 -10.92 11.69
N HIS A 997 14.03 -10.09 11.83
CA HIS A 997 14.18 -8.85 11.10
C HIS A 997 15.42 -8.89 10.24
N ALA A 998 15.48 -8.10 9.15
CA ALA A 998 16.71 -7.94 8.36
C ALA A 998 17.93 -7.58 9.23
N ALA A 999 17.75 -6.75 10.25
CA ALA A 999 18.81 -6.33 11.17
C ALA A 999 19.32 -7.48 12.09
N ASP A 1000 18.60 -8.59 12.18
CA ASP A 1000 19.05 -9.76 12.94
C ASP A 1000 20.10 -10.58 12.18
N LEU A 1001 20.21 -10.39 10.86
CA LEU A 1001 21.16 -11.10 10.02
C LEU A 1001 22.60 -10.64 10.29
N VAL A 1002 23.48 -11.61 10.50
CA VAL A 1002 24.92 -11.37 10.64
C VAL A 1002 25.58 -11.57 9.29
N LYS A 1003 26.12 -10.49 8.73
CA LYS A 1003 26.89 -10.52 7.48
C LYS A 1003 28.07 -11.49 7.62
N ARG A 1004 28.21 -12.43 6.68
CA ARG A 1004 29.34 -13.36 6.63
C ARG A 1004 30.55 -12.73 5.92
N PRO A 1005 31.78 -13.11 6.30
CA PRO A 1005 32.96 -12.66 5.57
C PRO A 1005 33.05 -13.30 4.17
N GLN A 1006 32.51 -14.51 3.98
CA GLN A 1006 32.42 -15.19 2.68
C GLN A 1006 31.36 -14.59 1.77
N THR A 1007 31.42 -14.96 0.49
CA THR A 1007 30.36 -14.67 -0.50
C THR A 1007 29.77 -15.97 -1.00
N GLN A 1008 28.47 -16.15 -0.87
CA GLN A 1008 27.73 -17.21 -1.56
C GLN A 1008 27.35 -16.71 -2.95
N TRP A 1009 27.66 -17.51 -3.96
CA TRP A 1009 27.37 -17.23 -5.36
C TRP A 1009 26.50 -18.36 -5.93
N ASN A 1010 25.24 -18.05 -6.26
CA ASN A 1010 24.32 -18.98 -6.90
C ASN A 1010 24.35 -18.72 -8.41
N ILE A 1011 24.66 -19.75 -9.21
CA ILE A 1011 24.77 -19.74 -10.67
C ILE A 1011 23.68 -20.64 -11.23
N ASP A 1012 22.59 -20.04 -11.70
CA ASP A 1012 21.38 -20.76 -12.05
C ASP A 1012 21.13 -20.70 -13.57
N TYR A 1013 20.56 -21.78 -14.09
CA TYR A 1013 19.83 -21.69 -15.35
C TYR A 1013 18.64 -20.75 -15.15
N LYS A 1014 17.77 -21.09 -14.20
CA LYS A 1014 16.55 -20.34 -13.87
C LYS A 1014 16.13 -20.57 -12.42
N GLN A 1015 15.29 -19.65 -11.95
CA GLN A 1015 14.56 -19.70 -10.68
C GLN A 1015 13.08 -19.43 -10.97
N MET A 1016 12.16 -20.07 -10.26
CA MET A 1016 10.73 -19.79 -10.40
C MET A 1016 10.41 -18.32 -10.06
N GLY A 1017 9.29 -17.81 -10.57
CA GLY A 1017 8.81 -16.45 -10.30
C GLY A 1017 8.56 -16.16 -8.81
N VAL A 1018 8.36 -14.88 -8.47
CA VAL A 1018 8.07 -14.45 -7.09
C VAL A 1018 6.58 -14.43 -6.75
N GLY A 1019 5.68 -14.46 -7.74
CA GLY A 1019 4.23 -14.47 -7.49
C GLY A 1019 3.69 -13.11 -7.05
N GLY A 1020 2.53 -13.07 -6.37
CA GLY A 1020 1.93 -11.82 -5.90
C GLY A 1020 0.55 -11.48 -6.46
N ILE A 1021 -0.23 -12.47 -6.93
CA ILE A 1021 -1.70 -12.25 -7.08
C ILE A 1021 -2.28 -11.94 -5.70
N ASP A 1022 -1.91 -12.77 -4.73
CA ASP A 1022 -2.15 -12.66 -3.30
C ASP A 1022 -0.97 -13.33 -2.58
N SER A 1023 -0.94 -13.26 -1.23
CA SER A 1023 0.13 -13.85 -0.40
C SER A 1023 -0.41 -14.90 0.59
N TRP A 1024 -1.51 -15.57 0.27
CA TRP A 1024 -2.14 -16.60 1.14
C TRP A 1024 -2.63 -17.85 0.40
N ARG A 1025 -2.46 -17.93 -0.93
CA ARG A 1025 -2.82 -19.13 -1.71
C ARG A 1025 -2.08 -19.25 -3.04
N SER A 1026 -1.84 -18.14 -3.73
CA SER A 1026 -1.50 -18.15 -5.13
C SER A 1026 -0.02 -18.42 -5.35
N ARG A 1027 0.29 -19.33 -6.29
CA ARG A 1027 1.64 -19.56 -6.80
C ARG A 1027 1.95 -18.58 -7.94
N PRO A 1028 3.23 -18.42 -8.34
CA PRO A 1028 3.56 -17.78 -9.62
C PRO A 1028 2.76 -18.40 -10.77
N LEU A 1029 2.41 -17.63 -11.81
CA LEU A 1029 1.68 -18.17 -12.96
C LEU A 1029 2.45 -19.35 -13.56
N THR A 1030 1.76 -20.36 -14.10
CA THR A 1030 2.37 -21.61 -14.61
C THR A 1030 3.55 -21.37 -15.57
N LYS A 1031 3.49 -20.34 -16.41
CA LYS A 1031 4.58 -19.98 -17.34
C LYS A 1031 5.87 -19.46 -16.67
N TYR A 1032 5.81 -19.13 -15.39
CA TYR A 1032 6.93 -18.68 -14.56
C TYR A 1032 7.37 -19.73 -13.54
N GLN A 1033 6.82 -20.94 -13.61
CA GLN A 1033 7.24 -22.08 -12.80
C GLN A 1033 8.28 -22.91 -13.55
N LEU A 1034 9.03 -23.72 -12.82
CA LEU A 1034 9.91 -24.75 -13.38
C LEU A 1034 9.22 -26.12 -13.19
N PRO A 1035 8.59 -26.70 -14.22
CA PRO A 1035 7.86 -27.96 -14.07
C PRO A 1035 8.78 -29.14 -13.71
N TYR A 1036 8.25 -30.21 -13.13
CA TYR A 1036 8.99 -31.45 -12.94
C TYR A 1036 9.27 -32.12 -14.29
N GLN A 1037 10.46 -31.89 -14.85
CA GLN A 1037 10.90 -32.40 -16.15
C GLN A 1037 12.43 -32.59 -16.16
N GLU A 1038 12.97 -33.10 -17.27
CA GLU A 1038 14.43 -33.13 -17.46
C GLU A 1038 14.99 -31.72 -17.67
N TYR A 1039 16.19 -31.49 -17.14
CA TYR A 1039 16.92 -30.23 -17.27
C TYR A 1039 18.37 -30.47 -17.67
N ASP A 1040 18.93 -29.55 -18.46
CA ASP A 1040 20.33 -29.52 -18.85
C ASP A 1040 20.82 -28.07 -18.76
N PHE A 1041 21.92 -27.87 -18.03
CA PHE A 1041 22.57 -26.58 -17.90
C PHE A 1041 24.08 -26.74 -17.89
N SER A 1042 24.76 -25.95 -18.71
CA SER A 1042 26.21 -25.92 -18.77
C SER A 1042 26.76 -24.50 -18.69
N PHE A 1043 27.83 -24.31 -17.94
CA PHE A 1043 28.50 -23.02 -17.79
C PHE A 1043 30.01 -23.18 -17.59
N LEU A 1044 30.76 -22.21 -18.12
CA LEU A 1044 32.22 -22.16 -18.07
C LEU A 1044 32.70 -21.06 -17.14
N ILE A 1045 33.62 -21.44 -16.27
CA ILE A 1045 34.25 -20.62 -15.25
C ILE A 1045 35.71 -20.39 -15.65
N ARG A 1046 36.12 -19.13 -15.69
CA ARG A 1046 37.48 -18.72 -16.05
C ARG A 1046 38.11 -17.88 -14.92
N PRO A 1047 39.24 -18.30 -14.36
CA PRO A 1047 40.02 -17.46 -13.45
C PRO A 1047 40.75 -16.36 -14.23
N PHE A 1048 40.96 -15.20 -13.62
CA PHE A 1048 41.76 -14.10 -14.20
C PHE A 1048 42.54 -13.33 -13.15
#